data_AF-A0A2V8MB70-F1
#
_entry.id   AF-A0A2V8MB70-F1
#
_cell.length_a   1.000
_cell.length_b   1.000
_cell.length_c   1.000
_cell.angle_alpha   90.00
_cell.angle_beta   90.00
_cell.angle_gamma   90.00
#
_symmetry.space_group_name_H-M   'P 1'
#
loop_
_entity.id
_entity.type
_entity.pdbx_description
1 polymer ?
#
loop_
_entity_poly.entity_id
_entity_poly.type
_entity_poly.pdbx_seq_one_letter_code
_entity_poly.pdbx_strand_id
1 'polypeptide(L)'
;MYTINLTGVLPDLSSDMTISGPGANVLTVKRNTGGNYRIFNISSGNITITINGLTINNGNSGAGSGGGIFNNSTGTVTVSNSAITGNIAGADGGGILNSLAGTLNLTNTTISGNSAAHGGALSILNTATVNITNSTVSGNLTTLDGGGVYNAGGTLTITGSTITNNRADNDNNGTGTGGGIFRSSGTVTLRNTIVAANFNDASPSTTPDDISGTMDAASSFNLIGNGGAGGLVNGTNSNQVGVLDPGLQTLGNNGGPTQTHSLQCTSPAIDKGNAFTLTTDQRGGSRPFDLSDSVYPNAAGGDGSDIGAYETQTGGGCIPTAVPPSPQPSTNEDVAINSITMTGTYSQNTNLTFTITQNPSHGALSNFSAPNCVFTTSMTCTETVKYTPAANFNGLDSFKFKVSASALDSEEADVNITVNPVNDAPSFFISANDTVNEDAGPQVVANFANTISPGPADESGQTVQFIVNNNTNPGLFSAAPAIDASGTLTYTPAADAFGSATITVVLKDNGGTANGGQDTSAPKNFTITVNSVNDAPTFTRGADQSVNANVGAQTVANWATNISAGPANESGQTLTFNVTGNTNPGLFSAGPAISSSGTLTYTPTANVSGVATITITLQDNGGVLNGGVDTSGPQTFSISVNCAPTIVTNSNDSGVGSLRGIIASACPGSPITFDMTPGHVTSPITLTSGELVIDKSLTFQGPGANLLTISGNNSSRVFNVTVASPGVATFSGLTISNGTVTGGNSGGGILNNSTATVNLINSTLSNNTASISGGGILNFSSGVVNVSNSTLNNNTAALSGGGIFNNGTGTVNVINSTISGNSGSGGGIFNVQSGPVNVTNSTISGNTAPGPSGAGGGIYNNSASPVIDLRNSIVALNAAGSGLGPDLVGPMTSQGHNLVGKSDNSSGLTNGSNGDLVGTTTAPVNPLLGPLANNGGPTQTMALLPGSPAINAGDNAAIINPPFDGPPFTDQRGTGFNRIVNTTVDIGAFESRGFTISASSGSPQSTPILSLFGLPLTATVSSAFAEPVAGGVVTFTAPASGASGAFPGNVKTVNLTTNGSGVATTPAFTANGIAGPYNVVASIGTGLPTANFALTNLKGDQTIFFDPLANKTFGDADFNVNPTVSSNLSVNLAASGNCTVTSPAPGAVHLTGAGSCTITASQPGDANYNPAVSVSRSFSIAKANQTINFNA
;
A
#
# COMPACT_ATOMS: atom_id res chain seq x y z
N MET A 1 -10.79 7.63 -6.14
CA MET A 1 -11.12 6.96 -4.88
C MET A 1 -11.61 8.03 -3.90
N TYR A 2 -12.84 7.93 -3.43
CA TYR A 2 -13.50 8.83 -2.49
C TYR A 2 -13.47 8.21 -1.09
N THR A 3 -13.45 9.03 -0.05
CA THR A 3 -13.44 8.56 1.34
C THR A 3 -14.47 9.32 2.18
N ILE A 4 -15.35 8.58 2.86
CA ILE A 4 -16.24 9.09 3.90
C ILE A 4 -15.57 8.83 5.25
N ASN A 5 -15.16 9.90 5.92
CA ASN A 5 -14.58 9.87 7.26
C ASN A 5 -15.68 10.07 8.30
N LEU A 6 -16.08 8.99 8.96
CA LEU A 6 -17.04 9.02 10.05
C LEU A 6 -16.38 9.64 11.28
N THR A 7 -16.90 10.76 11.77
CA THR A 7 -16.43 11.43 13.00
C THR A 7 -17.14 10.95 14.27
N GLY A 8 -18.08 10.02 14.13
CA GLY A 8 -18.83 9.43 15.24
C GLY A 8 -19.57 8.16 14.79
N VAL A 9 -20.19 7.50 15.78
CA VAL A 9 -20.97 6.27 15.58
C VAL A 9 -22.12 6.55 14.61
N LEU A 10 -22.28 5.72 13.57
CA LEU A 10 -23.48 5.73 12.75
C LEU A 10 -24.67 5.19 13.57
N PRO A 11 -25.89 5.69 13.36
CA PRO A 11 -27.08 5.12 13.98
C PRO A 11 -27.19 3.62 13.70
N ASP A 12 -27.73 2.88 14.67
CA ASP A 12 -28.03 1.46 14.51
C ASP A 12 -28.96 1.25 13.31
N LEU A 13 -28.58 0.31 12.45
CA LEU A 13 -29.42 -0.14 11.37
C LEU A 13 -30.55 -0.97 11.99
N SER A 14 -31.74 -0.37 12.05
CA SER A 14 -32.90 -0.88 12.79
C SER A 14 -34.13 -1.17 11.91
N SER A 15 -33.99 -0.98 10.59
CA SER A 15 -35.00 -1.28 9.58
C SER A 15 -34.32 -1.85 8.33
N ASP A 16 -35.11 -2.47 7.46
CA ASP A 16 -34.62 -2.94 6.16
C ASP A 16 -33.96 -1.80 5.39
N MET A 17 -32.76 -2.06 4.84
CA MET A 17 -31.96 -1.03 4.18
C MET A 17 -31.03 -1.60 3.11
N THR A 18 -30.83 -0.83 2.05
CA THR A 18 -29.80 -1.08 1.04
C THR A 18 -28.83 0.09 0.99
N ILE A 19 -27.54 -0.21 1.09
CA ILE A 19 -26.43 0.74 1.03
C ILE A 19 -25.57 0.36 -0.18
N SER A 20 -25.72 1.11 -1.26
CA SER A 20 -24.99 0.85 -2.53
C SER A 20 -23.94 1.93 -2.78
N GLY A 21 -22.69 1.49 -2.87
CA GLY A 21 -21.55 2.30 -3.28
C GLY A 21 -21.23 2.16 -4.77
N PRO A 22 -20.41 3.07 -5.31
CA PRO A 22 -19.99 3.07 -6.72
C PRO A 22 -18.97 1.97 -7.07
N GLY A 23 -18.54 1.15 -6.11
CA GLY A 23 -17.50 0.13 -6.27
C GLY A 23 -16.50 0.16 -5.12
N ALA A 24 -16.04 -1.00 -4.66
CA ALA A 24 -15.13 -1.09 -3.51
C ALA A 24 -13.79 -0.37 -3.75
N ASN A 25 -13.30 -0.39 -4.99
CA ASN A 25 -12.12 0.38 -5.42
C ASN A 25 -12.38 1.89 -5.56
N VAL A 26 -13.63 2.33 -5.45
CA VAL A 26 -14.04 3.72 -5.65
C VAL A 26 -14.36 4.42 -4.33
N LEU A 27 -15.15 3.83 -3.42
CA LEU A 27 -15.60 4.49 -2.20
C LEU A 27 -15.20 3.72 -0.93
N THR A 28 -14.49 4.41 -0.05
CA THR A 28 -14.15 3.94 1.30
C THR A 28 -15.00 4.65 2.35
N VAL A 29 -15.71 3.89 3.19
CA VAL A 29 -16.32 4.37 4.43
C VAL A 29 -15.41 3.95 5.57
N LYS A 30 -14.84 4.93 6.27
CA LYS A 30 -13.92 4.65 7.38
C LYS A 30 -14.19 5.47 8.61
N ARG A 31 -13.79 4.94 9.75
CA ARG A 31 -13.69 5.68 11.01
C ARG A 31 -12.56 6.72 10.91
N ASN A 32 -12.83 7.96 11.31
CA ASN A 32 -11.81 8.99 11.52
C ASN A 32 -11.02 8.71 12.84
N THR A 33 -9.83 9.30 13.03
CA THR A 33 -9.07 9.10 14.28
C THR A 33 -9.79 9.76 15.47
N GLY A 34 -10.05 8.97 16.53
CA GLY A 34 -10.75 9.39 17.76
C GLY A 34 -12.05 8.61 18.05
N GLY A 35 -12.10 7.90 19.19
CA GLY A 35 -13.27 7.13 19.65
C GLY A 35 -13.31 5.67 19.14
N ASN A 36 -13.84 4.76 19.97
CA ASN A 36 -14.00 3.35 19.63
C ASN A 36 -15.42 3.10 19.11
N TYR A 37 -15.57 3.01 17.80
CA TYR A 37 -16.82 2.60 17.18
C TYR A 37 -16.61 1.82 15.88
N ARG A 38 -17.63 1.01 15.60
CA ARG A 38 -17.76 0.18 14.41
C ARG A 38 -18.29 1.01 13.26
N ILE A 39 -18.16 0.52 12.04
CA ILE A 39 -18.74 1.20 10.88
C ILE A 39 -20.25 0.94 10.82
N PHE A 40 -20.67 -0.33 10.85
CA PHE A 40 -22.08 -0.69 10.81
C PHE A 40 -22.48 -1.56 12.01
N ASN A 41 -23.55 -1.15 12.70
CA ASN A 41 -24.10 -1.84 13.86
C ASN A 41 -25.54 -2.29 13.59
N ILE A 42 -25.78 -3.60 13.73
CA ILE A 42 -27.09 -4.24 13.57
C ILE A 42 -27.39 -4.98 14.89
N SER A 43 -28.03 -4.28 15.81
CA SER A 43 -28.08 -4.67 17.24
C SER A 43 -29.35 -5.42 17.65
N SER A 44 -30.43 -5.37 16.86
CA SER A 44 -31.67 -6.09 17.13
C SER A 44 -32.60 -6.15 15.91
N GLY A 45 -33.63 -7.00 15.97
CA GLY A 45 -34.66 -7.12 14.95
C GLY A 45 -34.45 -8.26 13.96
N ASN A 46 -35.51 -8.61 13.24
CA ASN A 46 -35.45 -9.49 12.08
C ASN A 46 -35.56 -8.61 10.83
N ILE A 47 -34.43 -8.04 10.41
CA ILE A 47 -34.34 -7.06 9.33
C ILE A 47 -33.36 -7.51 8.24
N THR A 48 -33.51 -6.95 7.04
CA THR A 48 -32.66 -7.23 5.89
C THR A 48 -31.78 -6.03 5.56
N ILE A 49 -30.47 -6.19 5.70
CA ILE A 49 -29.46 -5.19 5.34
C ILE A 49 -28.67 -5.66 4.13
N THR A 50 -28.60 -4.84 3.09
CA THR A 50 -27.75 -5.10 1.92
C THR A 50 -26.69 -4.01 1.80
N ILE A 51 -25.43 -4.42 1.69
CA ILE A 51 -24.27 -3.54 1.48
C ILE A 51 -23.59 -3.97 0.18
N ASN A 52 -23.43 -3.04 -0.77
CA ASN A 52 -22.83 -3.34 -2.06
C ASN A 52 -21.80 -2.29 -2.48
N GLY A 53 -20.68 -2.70 -3.08
CA GLY A 53 -19.77 -1.77 -3.77
C GLY A 53 -19.04 -0.79 -2.85
N LEU A 54 -18.67 -1.19 -1.63
CA LEU A 54 -18.02 -0.32 -0.65
C LEU A 54 -16.75 -0.93 -0.08
N THR A 55 -15.77 -0.08 0.27
CA THR A 55 -14.71 -0.44 1.20
C THR A 55 -15.08 0.01 2.62
N ILE A 56 -15.12 -0.90 3.57
CA ILE A 56 -15.37 -0.68 5.00
C ILE A 56 -14.03 -0.78 5.73
N ASN A 57 -13.55 0.33 6.28
CA ASN A 57 -12.18 0.41 6.78
C ASN A 57 -12.03 1.08 8.15
N ASN A 58 -11.01 0.67 8.89
CA ASN A 58 -10.55 1.30 10.14
C ASN A 58 -11.62 1.35 11.26
N GLY A 59 -12.68 0.56 11.19
CA GLY A 59 -13.63 0.41 12.28
C GLY A 59 -12.94 -0.21 13.50
N ASN A 60 -13.21 0.30 14.70
CA ASN A 60 -12.58 -0.18 15.93
C ASN A 60 -13.62 -0.30 17.03
N SER A 61 -13.95 -1.52 17.45
CA SER A 61 -14.96 -1.76 18.49
C SER A 61 -14.43 -1.64 19.94
N GLY A 62 -13.17 -1.26 20.14
CA GLY A 62 -12.52 -1.26 21.45
C GLY A 62 -12.48 -2.69 22.00
N ALA A 63 -12.90 -2.89 23.25
CA ALA A 63 -13.00 -4.23 23.85
C ALA A 63 -14.18 -5.08 23.32
N GLY A 64 -14.97 -4.57 22.36
CA GLY A 64 -16.10 -5.27 21.78
C GLY A 64 -15.73 -6.17 20.58
N SER A 65 -16.76 -6.70 19.94
CA SER A 65 -16.67 -7.59 18.76
C SER A 65 -17.14 -6.88 17.47
N GLY A 66 -16.75 -7.29 16.27
CA GLY A 66 -17.29 -6.76 15.00
C GLY A 66 -16.77 -5.37 14.64
N GLY A 67 -15.47 -5.22 14.37
CA GLY A 67 -14.85 -3.91 14.14
C GLY A 67 -15.41 -3.15 12.93
N GLY A 68 -15.59 -3.84 11.80
CA GLY A 68 -16.23 -3.27 10.61
C GLY A 68 -17.76 -3.36 10.70
N ILE A 69 -18.28 -4.59 10.75
CA ILE A 69 -19.71 -4.90 10.81
C ILE A 69 -19.99 -5.75 12.06
N PHE A 70 -20.99 -5.36 12.84
CA PHE A 70 -21.49 -6.17 13.94
C PHE A 70 -22.96 -6.52 13.70
N ASN A 71 -23.23 -7.80 13.42
CA ASN A 71 -24.57 -8.34 13.34
C ASN A 71 -24.86 -9.21 14.57
N ASN A 72 -25.63 -8.66 15.50
CA ASN A 72 -26.15 -9.35 16.66
C ASN A 72 -27.68 -9.30 16.65
N SER A 73 -28.26 -9.70 15.51
CA SER A 73 -29.69 -9.74 15.26
C SER A 73 -30.10 -11.13 14.74
N THR A 74 -31.39 -11.37 14.56
CA THR A 74 -31.89 -12.59 13.88
C THR A 74 -32.15 -12.36 12.39
N GLY A 75 -31.80 -11.17 11.88
CA GLY A 75 -32.04 -10.75 10.49
C GLY A 75 -30.99 -11.25 9.50
N THR A 76 -31.11 -10.80 8.26
CA THR A 76 -30.20 -11.13 7.16
C THR A 76 -29.33 -9.92 6.80
N VAL A 77 -28.01 -10.13 6.73
CA VAL A 77 -27.05 -9.17 6.21
C VAL A 77 -26.43 -9.75 4.94
N THR A 78 -26.53 -9.04 3.83
CA THR A 78 -25.89 -9.40 2.57
C THR A 78 -24.83 -8.35 2.24
N VAL A 79 -23.60 -8.79 2.04
CA VAL A 79 -22.50 -7.93 1.59
C VAL A 79 -21.99 -8.46 0.26
N SER A 80 -22.00 -7.60 -0.76
CA SER A 80 -21.56 -7.99 -2.11
C SER A 80 -20.62 -6.97 -2.74
N ASN A 81 -19.71 -7.43 -3.60
CA ASN A 81 -18.78 -6.56 -4.36
C ASN A 81 -18.05 -5.53 -3.46
N SER A 82 -17.75 -5.89 -2.22
CA SER A 82 -17.27 -4.97 -1.18
C SER A 82 -15.95 -5.43 -0.59
N ALA A 83 -15.18 -4.51 0.00
CA ALA A 83 -13.96 -4.83 0.73
C ALA A 83 -14.13 -4.47 2.21
N ILE A 84 -13.73 -5.36 3.12
CA ILE A 84 -13.77 -5.13 4.57
C ILE A 84 -12.34 -5.25 5.06
N THR A 85 -11.71 -4.11 5.31
CA THR A 85 -10.24 -4.07 5.45
C THR A 85 -9.76 -3.27 6.64
N GLY A 86 -8.72 -3.73 7.35
CA GLY A 86 -8.07 -2.92 8.39
C GLY A 86 -8.95 -2.58 9.60
N ASN A 87 -9.98 -3.40 9.88
CA ASN A 87 -10.86 -3.20 11.02
C ASN A 87 -10.38 -3.99 12.24
N ILE A 88 -10.66 -3.48 13.44
CA ILE A 88 -10.12 -4.00 14.71
C ILE A 88 -11.26 -4.27 15.70
N ALA A 89 -11.20 -5.42 16.36
CA ALA A 89 -12.03 -5.75 17.50
C ALA A 89 -11.17 -6.25 18.67
N GLY A 90 -11.55 -5.97 19.90
CA GLY A 90 -10.84 -6.48 21.08
C GLY A 90 -11.27 -7.89 21.47
N ALA A 91 -12.46 -8.31 21.04
CA ALA A 91 -13.00 -9.65 21.26
C ALA A 91 -13.09 -10.43 19.94
N ASP A 92 -14.26 -10.47 19.30
CA ASP A 92 -14.48 -11.39 18.18
C ASP A 92 -14.79 -10.66 16.88
N GLY A 93 -14.31 -11.16 15.73
CA GLY A 93 -14.72 -10.64 14.43
C GLY A 93 -14.12 -9.27 14.11
N GLY A 94 -12.84 -9.22 13.74
CA GLY A 94 -12.15 -7.96 13.47
C GLY A 94 -12.81 -7.21 12.32
N GLY A 95 -13.05 -7.92 11.22
CA GLY A 95 -13.87 -7.46 10.11
C GLY A 95 -15.36 -7.51 10.46
N ILE A 96 -15.87 -8.72 10.74
CA ILE A 96 -17.31 -8.97 10.93
C ILE A 96 -17.56 -9.88 12.14
N LEU A 97 -18.56 -9.55 12.95
CA LEU A 97 -19.22 -10.52 13.84
C LEU A 97 -20.61 -10.85 13.31
N ASN A 98 -20.96 -12.14 13.24
CA ASN A 98 -22.32 -12.61 13.05
C ASN A 98 -22.73 -13.55 14.20
N SER A 99 -23.83 -13.24 14.89
CA SER A 99 -24.22 -13.93 16.12
C SER A 99 -25.73 -14.23 16.16
N LEU A 100 -26.21 -14.76 17.29
CA LEU A 100 -27.59 -15.19 17.53
C LEU A 100 -28.06 -16.21 16.47
N ALA A 101 -29.15 -15.91 15.76
CA ALA A 101 -29.66 -16.68 14.63
C ALA A 101 -29.60 -15.87 13.33
N GLY A 102 -28.71 -14.87 13.25
CA GLY A 102 -28.56 -13.99 12.10
C GLY A 102 -27.95 -14.72 10.90
N THR A 103 -28.36 -14.32 9.69
CA THR A 103 -27.81 -14.83 8.44
C THR A 103 -26.88 -13.81 7.81
N LEU A 104 -25.67 -14.20 7.45
CA LEU A 104 -24.71 -13.38 6.70
C LEU A 104 -24.40 -14.01 5.35
N ASN A 105 -24.65 -13.30 4.25
CA ASN A 105 -24.29 -13.71 2.91
C ASN A 105 -23.18 -12.79 2.37
N LEU A 106 -22.03 -13.37 2.02
CA LEU A 106 -20.89 -12.66 1.44
C LEU A 106 -20.69 -13.14 0.00
N THR A 107 -20.68 -12.22 -0.96
CA THR A 107 -20.49 -12.54 -2.38
C THR A 107 -19.49 -11.59 -3.02
N ASN A 108 -18.54 -12.08 -3.80
CA ASN A 108 -17.55 -11.24 -4.51
C ASN A 108 -16.83 -10.23 -3.58
N THR A 109 -16.58 -10.62 -2.34
CA THR A 109 -16.13 -9.73 -1.26
C THR A 109 -14.71 -10.08 -0.84
N THR A 110 -13.91 -9.07 -0.52
CA THR A 110 -12.56 -9.25 0.05
C THR A 110 -12.54 -8.85 1.51
N ILE A 111 -12.08 -9.72 2.40
CA ILE A 111 -11.91 -9.43 3.82
C ILE A 111 -10.43 -9.55 4.16
N SER A 112 -9.76 -8.42 4.43
CA SER A 112 -8.31 -8.44 4.58
C SER A 112 -7.71 -7.47 5.61
N GLY A 113 -6.59 -7.85 6.22
CA GLY A 113 -5.88 -6.98 7.16
C GLY A 113 -6.67 -6.61 8.42
N ASN A 114 -7.71 -7.37 8.79
CA ASN A 114 -8.50 -7.12 10.00
C ASN A 114 -7.88 -7.86 11.19
N SER A 115 -8.13 -7.37 12.41
CA SER A 115 -7.56 -7.92 13.65
C SER A 115 -8.58 -8.10 14.77
N ALA A 116 -8.51 -9.23 15.48
CA ALA A 116 -9.35 -9.52 16.67
C ALA A 116 -8.67 -10.45 17.68
N ALA A 117 -9.32 -10.76 18.80
CA ALA A 117 -8.90 -11.89 19.64
C ALA A 117 -9.26 -13.22 18.97
N HIS A 118 -10.50 -13.37 18.48
CA HIS A 118 -10.90 -14.51 17.62
C HIS A 118 -11.52 -14.04 16.31
N GLY A 119 -11.30 -14.77 15.22
CA GLY A 119 -11.94 -14.49 13.94
C GLY A 119 -11.50 -13.14 13.37
N GLY A 120 -10.26 -13.02 12.92
CA GLY A 120 -9.68 -11.75 12.46
C GLY A 120 -10.51 -11.15 11.33
N ALA A 121 -10.88 -11.97 10.35
CA ALA A 121 -11.80 -11.60 9.29
C ALA A 121 -13.26 -11.66 9.75
N LEU A 122 -13.66 -12.82 10.31
CA LEU A 122 -15.04 -13.14 10.64
C LEU A 122 -15.11 -14.02 11.88
N SER A 123 -16.04 -13.70 12.79
CA SER A 123 -16.45 -14.59 13.88
C SER A 123 -17.94 -14.92 13.80
N ILE A 124 -18.26 -16.19 14.02
CA ILE A 124 -19.61 -16.77 13.93
C ILE A 124 -19.94 -17.43 15.26
N LEU A 125 -20.93 -16.89 15.96
CA LEU A 125 -21.29 -17.34 17.31
C LEU A 125 -22.74 -17.85 17.36
N ASN A 126 -23.05 -18.62 18.39
CA ASN A 126 -24.40 -19.14 18.67
C ASN A 126 -24.93 -19.98 17.48
N THR A 127 -26.18 -19.82 17.06
CA THR A 127 -26.80 -20.61 15.96
C THR A 127 -26.81 -19.84 14.64
N ALA A 128 -25.87 -18.91 14.44
CA ALA A 128 -25.85 -18.01 13.30
C ALA A 128 -25.48 -18.76 12.01
N THR A 129 -25.96 -18.28 10.87
CA THR A 129 -25.68 -18.88 9.55
C THR A 129 -24.83 -17.94 8.71
N VAL A 130 -23.76 -18.43 8.10
CA VAL A 130 -22.93 -17.67 7.18
C VAL A 130 -22.70 -18.43 5.88
N ASN A 131 -22.91 -17.75 4.76
CA ASN A 131 -22.59 -18.23 3.42
C ASN A 131 -21.53 -17.30 2.80
N ILE A 132 -20.39 -17.86 2.41
CA ILE A 132 -19.31 -17.16 1.71
C ILE A 132 -19.21 -17.72 0.30
N THR A 133 -19.36 -16.87 -0.71
CA THR A 133 -19.36 -17.28 -2.12
C THR A 133 -18.43 -16.37 -2.92
N ASN A 134 -17.60 -16.94 -3.80
CA ASN A 134 -16.74 -16.16 -4.70
C ASN A 134 -15.95 -15.05 -3.99
N SER A 135 -15.42 -15.34 -2.81
CA SER A 135 -14.86 -14.30 -1.94
C SER A 135 -13.45 -14.66 -1.49
N THR A 136 -12.67 -13.64 -1.14
CA THR A 136 -11.29 -13.79 -0.70
C THR A 136 -11.13 -13.31 0.74
N VAL A 137 -10.58 -14.16 1.62
CA VAL A 137 -10.23 -13.83 3.00
C VAL A 137 -8.73 -13.93 3.16
N SER A 138 -8.04 -12.81 3.33
CA SER A 138 -6.57 -12.83 3.35
C SER A 138 -5.90 -11.81 4.25
N GLY A 139 -4.80 -12.20 4.91
CA GLY A 139 -3.98 -11.28 5.69
C GLY A 139 -4.62 -10.82 7.00
N ASN A 140 -5.59 -11.55 7.55
CA ASN A 140 -6.24 -11.20 8.82
C ASN A 140 -5.49 -11.83 10.01
N LEU A 141 -5.54 -11.16 11.17
CA LEU A 141 -4.72 -11.47 12.34
C LEU A 141 -5.59 -11.73 13.57
N THR A 142 -5.25 -12.74 14.37
CA THR A 142 -5.82 -12.95 15.71
C THR A 142 -4.75 -13.17 16.76
N THR A 143 -5.01 -12.78 18.01
CA THR A 143 -4.16 -13.17 19.15
C THR A 143 -4.54 -14.55 19.70
N LEU A 144 -5.73 -15.06 19.39
CA LEU A 144 -6.15 -16.41 19.73
C LEU A 144 -6.50 -17.16 18.42
N ASP A 145 -7.64 -17.83 18.37
CA ASP A 145 -7.99 -18.74 17.28
C ASP A 145 -8.67 -18.08 16.06
N GLY A 146 -8.51 -18.70 14.89
CA GLY A 146 -9.27 -18.36 13.69
C GLY A 146 -8.79 -17.07 13.04
N GLY A 147 -7.54 -17.02 12.57
CA GLY A 147 -6.96 -15.82 11.94
C GLY A 147 -7.86 -15.26 10.82
N GLY A 148 -8.34 -16.15 9.95
CA GLY A 148 -9.40 -15.85 8.99
C GLY A 148 -10.78 -15.93 9.64
N VAL A 149 -11.23 -17.15 9.91
CA VAL A 149 -12.61 -17.42 10.38
C VAL A 149 -12.61 -18.18 11.71
N TYR A 150 -13.41 -17.72 12.66
CA TYR A 150 -13.71 -18.42 13.91
C TYR A 150 -15.19 -18.82 13.96
N ASN A 151 -15.48 -20.11 14.09
CA ASN A 151 -16.85 -20.64 14.21
C ASN A 151 -17.08 -21.35 15.55
N ALA A 152 -17.95 -20.78 16.38
CA ALA A 152 -18.37 -21.31 17.67
C ALA A 152 -19.90 -21.44 17.75
N GLY A 153 -20.41 -22.53 17.19
CA GLY A 153 -21.81 -22.96 17.30
C GLY A 153 -22.61 -22.78 16.00
N GLY A 154 -22.16 -21.90 15.11
CA GLY A 154 -22.89 -21.54 13.89
C GLY A 154 -22.73 -22.52 12.74
N THR A 155 -23.47 -22.27 11.65
CA THR A 155 -23.37 -22.98 10.38
C THR A 155 -22.67 -22.10 9.35
N LEU A 156 -21.51 -22.55 8.87
CA LEU A 156 -20.71 -21.89 7.85
C LEU A 156 -20.67 -22.74 6.58
N THR A 157 -21.08 -22.17 5.45
CA THR A 157 -20.86 -22.75 4.13
C THR A 157 -19.97 -21.83 3.31
N ILE A 158 -18.88 -22.37 2.76
CA ILE A 158 -17.96 -21.64 1.89
C ILE A 158 -17.97 -22.31 0.52
N THR A 159 -18.18 -21.54 -0.54
CA THR A 159 -18.26 -22.05 -1.91
C THR A 159 -17.45 -21.19 -2.87
N GLY A 160 -16.57 -21.80 -3.68
CA GLY A 160 -15.79 -21.10 -4.70
C GLY A 160 -15.00 -19.93 -4.12
N SER A 161 -14.30 -20.10 -2.99
CA SER A 161 -13.68 -18.99 -2.25
C SER A 161 -12.25 -19.33 -1.81
N THR A 162 -11.45 -18.31 -1.47
CA THR A 162 -10.04 -18.47 -1.11
C THR A 162 -9.74 -17.88 0.27
N ILE A 163 -9.12 -18.66 1.15
CA ILE A 163 -8.70 -18.29 2.50
C ILE A 163 -7.19 -18.53 2.63
N THR A 164 -6.41 -17.46 2.70
CA THR A 164 -4.94 -17.55 2.65
C THR A 164 -4.23 -16.41 3.38
N ASN A 165 -2.99 -16.62 3.82
CA ASN A 165 -2.16 -15.62 4.51
C ASN A 165 -2.78 -15.06 5.81
N ASN A 166 -3.74 -15.76 6.41
CA ASN A 166 -4.30 -15.36 7.71
C ASN A 166 -3.47 -15.97 8.85
N ARG A 167 -3.47 -15.32 10.03
CA ARG A 167 -2.61 -15.69 11.15
C ARG A 167 -3.35 -15.76 12.47
N ALA A 168 -3.24 -16.89 13.16
CA ALA A 168 -3.58 -17.07 14.58
C ALA A 168 -2.35 -16.82 15.48
N ASP A 169 -2.53 -16.67 16.80
CA ASP A 169 -1.45 -16.46 17.78
C ASP A 169 -0.44 -15.36 17.38
N ASN A 170 -0.96 -14.21 16.93
CA ASN A 170 -0.14 -13.09 16.46
C ASN A 170 0.61 -12.37 17.62
N ASP A 171 0.27 -12.65 18.87
CA ASP A 171 1.06 -12.24 20.05
C ASP A 171 2.12 -13.29 20.44
N ASN A 172 2.15 -14.44 19.76
CA ASN A 172 3.17 -15.48 19.82
C ASN A 172 3.42 -15.99 21.24
N ASN A 173 2.33 -16.14 21.99
CA ASN A 173 2.34 -16.63 23.37
C ASN A 173 2.21 -18.17 23.43
N GLY A 174 2.04 -18.83 22.28
CA GLY A 174 1.89 -20.27 22.12
C GLY A 174 0.45 -20.75 22.27
N THR A 175 -0.54 -19.85 22.23
CA THR A 175 -1.97 -20.16 22.32
C THR A 175 -2.73 -19.53 21.16
N GLY A 176 -3.50 -20.35 20.44
CA GLY A 176 -4.22 -19.93 19.24
C GLY A 176 -3.90 -20.84 18.05
N THR A 177 -4.94 -21.26 17.34
CA THR A 177 -4.82 -22.20 16.21
C THR A 177 -5.81 -21.86 15.09
N GLY A 178 -5.67 -22.54 13.95
CA GLY A 178 -6.54 -22.35 12.80
C GLY A 178 -6.34 -20.97 12.18
N GLY A 179 -5.11 -20.67 11.76
CA GLY A 179 -4.77 -19.44 11.06
C GLY A 179 -5.75 -19.12 9.93
N GLY A 180 -6.16 -20.13 9.15
CA GLY A 180 -7.23 -20.00 8.16
C GLY A 180 -8.62 -20.07 8.79
N ILE A 181 -8.98 -21.25 9.30
CA ILE A 181 -10.28 -21.53 9.93
C ILE A 181 -10.07 -22.25 11.26
N PHE A 182 -10.77 -21.77 12.29
CA PHE A 182 -10.95 -22.48 13.54
C PHE A 182 -12.44 -22.82 13.77
N ARG A 183 -12.75 -24.10 14.00
CA ARG A 183 -14.09 -24.55 14.42
C ARG A 183 -14.04 -25.11 15.83
N SER A 184 -14.67 -24.40 16.76
CA SER A 184 -14.92 -24.90 18.13
C SER A 184 -16.13 -25.85 18.19
N SER A 185 -17.24 -25.45 17.57
CA SER A 185 -18.52 -26.18 17.53
C SER A 185 -19.36 -25.70 16.34
N GLY A 186 -20.61 -26.15 16.16
CA GLY A 186 -21.43 -25.81 14.98
C GLY A 186 -21.11 -26.69 13.76
N THR A 187 -21.33 -26.23 12.52
CA THR A 187 -20.98 -26.96 11.28
C THR A 187 -20.20 -26.06 10.31
N VAL A 188 -19.20 -26.62 9.63
CA VAL A 188 -18.44 -25.92 8.59
C VAL A 188 -18.33 -26.81 7.36
N THR A 189 -18.89 -26.37 6.24
CA THR A 189 -18.90 -27.10 4.98
C THR A 189 -18.15 -26.32 3.92
N LEU A 190 -17.14 -26.94 3.33
CA LEU A 190 -16.30 -26.34 2.28
C LEU A 190 -16.66 -26.97 0.94
N ARG A 191 -16.87 -26.13 -0.07
CA ARG A 191 -17.15 -26.55 -1.46
C ARG A 191 -16.26 -25.76 -2.38
N ASN A 192 -15.46 -26.42 -3.21
CA ASN A 192 -14.65 -25.72 -4.20
C ASN A 192 -13.79 -24.57 -3.62
N THR A 193 -13.21 -24.78 -2.43
CA THR A 193 -12.57 -23.73 -1.62
C THR A 193 -11.08 -24.00 -1.39
N ILE A 194 -10.26 -22.95 -1.46
CA ILE A 194 -8.85 -22.99 -1.06
C ILE A 194 -8.74 -22.53 0.41
N VAL A 195 -8.12 -23.34 1.27
CA VAL A 195 -7.67 -22.95 2.61
C VAL A 195 -6.21 -23.38 2.76
N ALA A 196 -5.28 -22.48 2.41
CA ALA A 196 -3.86 -22.79 2.33
C ALA A 196 -2.98 -21.56 2.62
N ALA A 197 -1.74 -21.79 3.04
CA ALA A 197 -0.76 -20.76 3.40
C ALA A 197 -1.25 -19.82 4.51
N ASN A 198 -1.89 -20.37 5.54
CA ASN A 198 -2.22 -19.66 6.77
C ASN A 198 -1.29 -20.14 7.91
N PHE A 199 -1.18 -19.36 8.99
CA PHE A 199 -0.15 -19.58 10.02
C PHE A 199 -0.67 -19.40 11.46
N ASN A 200 0.04 -19.91 12.46
CA ASN A 200 -0.29 -19.75 13.90
C ASN A 200 0.81 -19.06 14.70
N ASP A 201 1.42 -18.04 14.11
CA ASP A 201 2.50 -17.32 14.74
C ASP A 201 2.61 -15.87 14.24
N ALA A 202 3.30 -15.05 15.03
CA ALA A 202 3.62 -13.67 14.66
C ALA A 202 4.62 -13.63 13.51
N SER A 203 4.47 -12.66 12.61
CA SER A 203 5.49 -12.42 11.57
C SER A 203 6.81 -11.89 12.18
N PRO A 204 8.00 -12.39 11.77
CA PRO A 204 8.24 -13.33 10.68
C PRO A 204 8.39 -14.79 11.17
N SER A 205 7.28 -15.48 11.37
CA SER A 205 7.20 -16.94 11.47
C SER A 205 6.28 -17.52 10.39
N THR A 206 6.45 -18.81 10.08
CA THR A 206 5.87 -19.49 8.91
C THR A 206 5.26 -20.85 9.25
N THR A 207 4.89 -21.09 10.52
CA THR A 207 4.33 -22.38 10.94
C THR A 207 2.96 -22.56 10.32
N PRO A 208 2.76 -23.52 9.41
CA PRO A 208 1.48 -23.65 8.71
C PRO A 208 0.35 -24.05 9.68
N ASP A 209 -0.76 -23.33 9.63
CA ASP A 209 -1.98 -23.61 10.39
C ASP A 209 -3.23 -23.15 9.59
N ASP A 210 -3.72 -24.01 8.72
CA ASP A 210 -4.82 -23.79 7.79
C ASP A 210 -6.18 -24.05 8.42
N ILE A 211 -6.38 -25.24 9.01
CA ILE A 211 -7.66 -25.64 9.62
C ILE A 211 -7.43 -26.35 10.96
N SER A 212 -8.05 -25.79 12.00
CA SER A 212 -8.17 -26.40 13.32
C SER A 212 -9.65 -26.68 13.66
N GLY A 213 -9.92 -27.91 14.12
CA GLY A 213 -11.28 -28.44 14.31
C GLY A 213 -11.82 -29.22 13.09
N THR A 214 -12.86 -30.02 13.28
CA THR A 214 -13.37 -30.94 12.24
C THR A 214 -14.24 -30.20 11.21
N MET A 215 -14.15 -30.48 9.91
CA MET A 215 -15.06 -29.98 8.88
C MET A 215 -16.18 -31.01 8.61
N ASP A 216 -17.27 -30.60 7.95
CA ASP A 216 -18.33 -31.53 7.54
C ASP A 216 -17.78 -32.52 6.50
N ALA A 217 -18.10 -33.81 6.64
CA ALA A 217 -17.68 -34.87 5.73
C ALA A 217 -18.25 -34.70 4.31
N ALA A 218 -19.32 -33.93 4.14
CA ALA A 218 -19.88 -33.56 2.84
C ALA A 218 -19.04 -32.50 2.09
N SER A 219 -17.98 -31.96 2.71
CA SER A 219 -17.07 -31.03 2.05
C SER A 219 -16.35 -31.71 0.89
N SER A 220 -16.29 -31.03 -0.25
CA SER A 220 -15.83 -31.63 -1.51
C SER A 220 -15.17 -30.62 -2.45
N PHE A 221 -14.25 -31.11 -3.28
CA PHE A 221 -13.47 -30.32 -4.24
C PHE A 221 -12.67 -29.18 -3.62
N ASN A 222 -12.13 -29.35 -2.40
CA ASN A 222 -11.36 -28.30 -1.74
C ASN A 222 -9.86 -28.51 -1.87
N LEU A 223 -9.08 -27.44 -1.73
CA LEU A 223 -7.63 -27.48 -1.64
C LEU A 223 -7.20 -26.98 -0.27
N ILE A 224 -6.66 -27.89 0.54
CA ILE A 224 -6.23 -27.63 1.91
C ILE A 224 -4.71 -27.72 1.98
N GLY A 225 -4.10 -26.72 2.60
CA GLY A 225 -2.67 -26.66 2.80
C GLY A 225 -2.13 -27.73 3.78
N ASN A 226 -0.88 -27.59 4.19
CA ASN A 226 -0.21 -28.53 5.10
C ASN A 226 -0.40 -28.18 6.60
N GLY A 227 -1.10 -27.11 6.93
CA GLY A 227 -1.34 -26.63 8.30
C GLY A 227 -2.56 -27.23 9.00
N GLY A 228 -2.85 -28.52 8.85
CA GLY A 228 -4.04 -29.15 9.43
C GLY A 228 -5.23 -29.23 8.47
N ALA A 229 -5.85 -30.41 8.45
CA ALA A 229 -6.83 -30.79 7.42
C ALA A 229 -8.30 -30.70 7.87
N GLY A 230 -8.53 -30.41 9.15
CA GLY A 230 -9.85 -30.48 9.76
C GLY A 230 -10.61 -31.80 9.56
N GLY A 231 -9.90 -32.93 9.55
CA GLY A 231 -10.53 -34.25 9.35
C GLY A 231 -10.91 -34.58 7.90
N LEU A 232 -10.65 -33.69 6.93
CA LEU A 232 -10.73 -34.02 5.52
C LEU A 232 -9.56 -34.92 5.11
N VAL A 233 -9.79 -35.77 4.12
CA VAL A 233 -8.82 -36.75 3.63
C VAL A 233 -8.54 -36.52 2.15
N ASN A 234 -7.27 -36.53 1.78
CA ASN A 234 -6.84 -36.38 0.39
C ASN A 234 -7.50 -37.44 -0.52
N GLY A 235 -8.10 -37.03 -1.62
CA GLY A 235 -8.80 -37.87 -2.59
C GLY A 235 -10.24 -38.25 -2.21
N THR A 236 -10.66 -38.10 -0.95
CA THR A 236 -12.07 -38.32 -0.55
C THR A 236 -12.90 -37.11 -0.95
N ASN A 237 -14.02 -37.34 -1.66
CA ASN A 237 -14.86 -36.29 -2.25
C ASN A 237 -14.07 -35.27 -3.07
N SER A 238 -12.98 -35.72 -3.72
CA SER A 238 -12.10 -34.92 -4.55
C SER A 238 -11.43 -33.74 -3.81
N ASN A 239 -11.28 -33.83 -2.49
CA ASN A 239 -10.47 -32.88 -1.73
C ASN A 239 -8.97 -33.16 -1.95
N GLN A 240 -8.21 -32.10 -2.16
CA GLN A 240 -6.75 -32.09 -2.14
C GLN A 240 -6.30 -31.63 -0.75
N VAL A 241 -5.52 -32.44 -0.03
CA VAL A 241 -5.12 -32.14 1.35
C VAL A 241 -3.62 -32.31 1.52
N GLY A 242 -2.97 -31.39 2.24
CA GLY A 242 -1.53 -31.41 2.47
C GLY A 242 -0.74 -30.73 1.36
N VAL A 243 -1.37 -29.81 0.62
CA VAL A 243 -0.72 -29.07 -0.46
C VAL A 243 0.26 -28.05 0.13
N LEU A 244 1.55 -28.15 -0.23
CA LEU A 244 2.58 -27.25 0.30
C LEU A 244 2.48 -25.84 -0.28
N ASP A 245 2.23 -25.74 -1.58
CA ASP A 245 2.08 -24.46 -2.28
C ASP A 245 0.79 -24.50 -3.12
N PRO A 246 -0.21 -23.65 -2.82
CA PRO A 246 -1.43 -23.56 -3.62
C PRO A 246 -1.21 -22.87 -4.98
N GLY A 247 -0.03 -22.32 -5.28
CA GLY A 247 0.27 -21.66 -6.55
C GLY A 247 -0.51 -20.36 -6.74
N LEU A 248 -0.64 -19.57 -5.68
CA LEU A 248 -1.37 -18.30 -5.70
C LEU A 248 -0.42 -17.13 -6.02
N GLN A 249 -0.89 -16.18 -6.82
CA GLN A 249 -0.24 -14.87 -6.91
C GLN A 249 -0.60 -14.00 -5.69
N THR A 250 0.11 -12.88 -5.50
CA THR A 250 -0.19 -11.93 -4.42
C THR A 250 -1.61 -11.39 -4.52
N LEU A 251 -2.22 -11.05 -3.37
CA LEU A 251 -3.54 -10.41 -3.37
C LEU A 251 -3.45 -9.12 -4.19
N GLY A 252 -4.30 -9.01 -5.21
CA GLY A 252 -4.22 -7.89 -6.14
C GLY A 252 -5.51 -7.63 -6.89
N ASN A 253 -5.51 -6.56 -7.68
CA ASN A 253 -6.62 -6.26 -8.58
C ASN A 253 -6.49 -7.11 -9.85
N ASN A 254 -7.24 -8.21 -9.90
CA ASN A 254 -7.23 -9.14 -11.03
C ASN A 254 -8.43 -8.94 -11.98
N GLY A 255 -9.01 -7.73 -12.04
CA GLY A 255 -10.07 -7.36 -12.97
C GLY A 255 -11.50 -7.51 -12.43
N GLY A 256 -11.67 -7.80 -11.14
CA GLY A 256 -12.97 -7.93 -10.48
C GLY A 256 -13.42 -6.70 -9.68
N PRO A 257 -14.59 -6.76 -9.02
CA PRO A 257 -15.10 -5.69 -8.17
C PRO A 257 -14.25 -5.46 -6.90
N THR A 258 -13.49 -6.48 -6.50
CA THR A 258 -12.67 -6.51 -5.28
C THR A 258 -11.38 -7.29 -5.53
N GLN A 259 -10.39 -7.18 -4.65
CA GLN A 259 -9.09 -7.84 -4.84
C GLN A 259 -9.20 -9.36 -4.60
N THR A 260 -8.51 -10.15 -5.41
CA THR A 260 -8.49 -11.63 -5.29
C THR A 260 -7.11 -12.17 -5.63
N HIS A 261 -6.84 -13.43 -5.28
CA HIS A 261 -5.61 -14.13 -5.69
C HIS A 261 -5.85 -14.86 -7.01
N SER A 262 -5.13 -14.48 -8.07
CA SER A 262 -5.11 -15.26 -9.30
C SER A 262 -4.26 -16.52 -9.13
N LEU A 263 -4.58 -17.56 -9.90
CA LEU A 263 -3.80 -18.79 -9.94
C LEU A 263 -2.59 -18.61 -10.86
N GLN A 264 -1.45 -19.17 -10.47
CA GLN A 264 -0.32 -19.39 -11.38
C GLN A 264 -0.65 -20.60 -12.27
N CYS A 265 -0.13 -20.65 -13.50
CA CYS A 265 -0.40 -21.78 -14.41
C CYS A 265 0.12 -23.14 -13.89
N THR A 266 0.90 -23.17 -12.81
CA THR A 266 1.36 -24.38 -12.13
C THR A 266 0.51 -24.74 -10.91
N SER A 267 -0.57 -24.01 -10.65
CA SER A 267 -1.38 -24.21 -9.45
C SER A 267 -2.08 -25.58 -9.48
N PRO A 268 -2.02 -26.35 -8.37
CA PRO A 268 -2.78 -27.58 -8.22
C PRO A 268 -4.30 -27.36 -8.12
N ALA A 269 -4.78 -26.11 -8.07
CA ALA A 269 -6.20 -25.79 -8.03
C ALA A 269 -6.87 -25.83 -9.42
N ILE A 270 -6.08 -25.79 -10.50
CA ILE A 270 -6.59 -25.66 -11.88
C ILE A 270 -7.33 -26.93 -12.33
N ASP A 271 -8.57 -26.77 -12.78
CA ASP A 271 -9.53 -27.81 -13.20
C ASP A 271 -9.79 -28.91 -12.15
N LYS A 272 -9.52 -28.62 -10.87
CA LYS A 272 -9.73 -29.60 -9.79
C LYS A 272 -11.03 -29.43 -9.02
N GLY A 273 -11.89 -28.54 -9.51
CA GLY A 273 -13.07 -28.06 -8.83
C GLY A 273 -14.39 -28.64 -9.32
N ASN A 274 -15.45 -28.11 -8.74
CA ASN A 274 -16.82 -28.25 -9.19
C ASN A 274 -17.55 -26.91 -8.99
N ALA A 275 -18.38 -26.48 -9.93
CA ALA A 275 -19.01 -25.17 -9.88
C ALA A 275 -20.07 -25.05 -8.78
N PHE A 276 -20.68 -26.15 -8.32
CA PHE A 276 -21.80 -26.14 -7.35
C PHE A 276 -22.89 -25.11 -7.69
N THR A 277 -23.29 -25.02 -8.97
CA THR A 277 -24.27 -24.05 -9.53
C THR A 277 -23.78 -22.61 -9.71
N LEU A 278 -22.53 -22.29 -9.34
CA LEU A 278 -21.94 -20.99 -9.64
C LEU A 278 -21.69 -20.85 -11.13
N THR A 279 -22.10 -19.73 -11.70
CA THR A 279 -21.90 -19.43 -13.13
C THR A 279 -20.73 -18.49 -13.37
N THR A 280 -20.20 -17.87 -12.30
CA THR A 280 -19.03 -16.97 -12.37
C THR A 280 -18.09 -17.13 -11.17
N ASP A 281 -16.87 -16.62 -11.30
CA ASP A 281 -15.91 -16.41 -10.20
C ASP A 281 -16.08 -15.03 -9.51
N GLN A 282 -15.18 -14.66 -8.58
CA GLN A 282 -15.21 -13.38 -7.85
C GLN A 282 -15.20 -12.14 -8.77
N ARG A 283 -14.61 -12.25 -9.96
CA ARG A 283 -14.44 -11.16 -10.90
C ARG A 283 -15.60 -11.05 -11.89
N GLY A 284 -16.47 -12.06 -11.91
CA GLY A 284 -17.51 -12.21 -12.92
C GLY A 284 -17.07 -13.02 -14.15
N GLY A 285 -15.90 -13.67 -14.12
CA GLY A 285 -15.48 -14.58 -15.19
C GLY A 285 -16.32 -15.86 -15.16
N SER A 286 -16.75 -16.37 -16.32
CA SER A 286 -17.54 -17.60 -16.47
C SER A 286 -16.92 -18.81 -15.78
N ARG A 287 -17.77 -19.64 -15.18
CA ARG A 287 -17.45 -20.90 -14.49
C ARG A 287 -18.50 -21.97 -14.84
N PRO A 288 -18.13 -23.24 -15.12
CA PRO A 288 -16.76 -23.72 -15.28
C PRO A 288 -16.09 -23.16 -16.54
N PHE A 289 -14.77 -23.02 -16.49
CA PHE A 289 -13.91 -22.84 -17.65
C PHE A 289 -12.89 -23.99 -17.67
N ASP A 290 -13.25 -25.06 -18.39
CA ASP A 290 -12.49 -26.32 -18.45
C ASP A 290 -11.27 -26.18 -19.39
N LEU A 291 -10.06 -26.24 -18.83
CA LEU A 291 -8.84 -26.27 -19.65
C LEU A 291 -8.57 -27.71 -20.14
N SER A 292 -7.58 -27.85 -21.04
CA SER A 292 -7.32 -29.16 -21.64
C SER A 292 -6.88 -30.19 -20.60
N ASP A 293 -7.66 -31.28 -20.47
CA ASP A 293 -7.37 -32.44 -19.64
C ASP A 293 -5.97 -33.06 -19.86
N SER A 294 -5.36 -32.82 -21.03
CA SER A 294 -4.01 -33.29 -21.34
C SER A 294 -2.90 -32.59 -20.53
N VAL A 295 -3.21 -31.41 -19.98
CA VAL A 295 -2.31 -30.58 -19.18
C VAL A 295 -2.87 -30.38 -17.77
N TYR A 296 -4.17 -30.15 -17.65
CA TYR A 296 -4.90 -29.94 -16.41
C TYR A 296 -6.03 -30.95 -16.30
N PRO A 297 -5.74 -32.21 -15.91
CA PRO A 297 -6.77 -33.24 -15.89
C PRO A 297 -7.85 -32.91 -14.86
N ASN A 298 -9.11 -33.04 -15.24
CA ASN A 298 -10.21 -32.86 -14.31
C ASN A 298 -10.12 -33.72 -13.05
N ALA A 299 -10.57 -33.18 -11.91
CA ALA A 299 -10.79 -34.00 -10.71
C ALA A 299 -11.93 -35.01 -10.95
N ALA A 300 -11.89 -36.16 -10.28
CA ALA A 300 -12.97 -37.14 -10.38
C ALA A 300 -14.31 -36.54 -9.94
N GLY A 301 -15.30 -36.52 -10.85
CA GLY A 301 -16.62 -35.88 -10.62
C GLY A 301 -16.61 -34.34 -10.67
N GLY A 302 -15.48 -33.73 -11.05
CA GLY A 302 -15.37 -32.30 -11.34
C GLY A 302 -15.98 -31.94 -12.69
N ASP A 303 -16.10 -30.64 -12.94
CA ASP A 303 -16.73 -30.08 -14.14
C ASP A 303 -15.83 -29.11 -14.92
N GLY A 304 -14.51 -29.13 -14.68
CA GLY A 304 -13.57 -28.16 -15.25
C GLY A 304 -13.43 -26.88 -14.45
N SER A 305 -14.15 -26.73 -13.33
CA SER A 305 -13.97 -25.54 -12.50
C SER A 305 -12.61 -25.53 -11.80
N ASP A 306 -12.08 -24.34 -11.52
CA ASP A 306 -10.94 -24.19 -10.62
C ASP A 306 -11.40 -24.18 -9.16
N ILE A 307 -10.57 -24.72 -8.27
CA ILE A 307 -10.81 -24.57 -6.82
C ILE A 307 -10.48 -23.14 -6.39
N GLY A 308 -11.38 -22.48 -5.67
CA GLY A 308 -11.14 -21.16 -5.07
C GLY A 308 -11.92 -20.01 -5.71
N ALA A 309 -11.60 -18.77 -5.31
CA ALA A 309 -12.31 -17.55 -5.70
C ALA A 309 -12.09 -17.09 -7.15
N TYR A 310 -11.10 -17.67 -7.82
CA TYR A 310 -10.65 -17.29 -9.15
C TYR A 310 -10.83 -18.47 -10.09
N GLU A 311 -11.37 -18.21 -11.28
CA GLU A 311 -11.42 -19.17 -12.40
C GLU A 311 -10.41 -18.75 -13.47
N THR A 312 -9.51 -19.65 -13.84
CA THR A 312 -8.54 -19.44 -14.90
C THR A 312 -9.27 -19.46 -16.23
N GLN A 313 -9.14 -18.38 -17.01
CA GLN A 313 -9.79 -18.23 -18.31
C GLN A 313 -8.73 -18.13 -19.42
N THR A 314 -9.17 -18.13 -20.69
CA THR A 314 -8.34 -17.78 -21.86
C THR A 314 -7.49 -16.52 -21.67
N GLY A 315 -8.06 -15.48 -21.04
CA GLY A 315 -7.38 -14.22 -20.72
C GLY A 315 -6.46 -14.25 -19.48
N GLY A 316 -6.45 -15.35 -18.72
CA GLY A 316 -5.62 -15.54 -17.52
C GLY A 316 -4.17 -15.94 -17.83
N GLY A 317 -3.85 -16.18 -19.11
CA GLY A 317 -2.49 -16.39 -19.56
C GLY A 317 -1.95 -17.82 -19.41
N CYS A 318 -2.81 -18.84 -19.41
CA CYS A 318 -2.37 -20.24 -19.41
C CYS A 318 -2.64 -20.99 -20.73
N ILE A 319 -3.50 -20.48 -21.62
CA ILE A 319 -3.76 -21.03 -22.98
C ILE A 319 -3.68 -19.97 -24.10
N PRO A 320 -3.33 -20.35 -25.34
CA PRO A 320 -3.31 -19.43 -26.49
C PRO A 320 -4.72 -19.04 -26.95
N THR A 321 -4.86 -17.88 -27.61
CA THR A 321 -6.15 -17.38 -28.14
C THR A 321 -6.07 -17.19 -29.66
N ALA A 322 -7.05 -17.69 -30.42
CA ALA A 322 -7.22 -17.46 -31.86
C ALA A 322 -8.13 -16.26 -32.13
N VAL A 323 -7.76 -15.41 -33.10
CA VAL A 323 -8.48 -14.18 -33.44
C VAL A 323 -8.81 -14.18 -34.94
N PRO A 324 -10.10 -14.24 -35.36
CA PRO A 324 -10.49 -14.25 -36.77
C PRO A 324 -10.28 -12.88 -37.45
N PRO A 325 -10.17 -12.84 -38.78
CA PRO A 325 -10.08 -11.60 -39.55
C PRO A 325 -11.33 -10.72 -39.36
N SER A 326 -11.10 -9.42 -39.23
CA SER A 326 -12.14 -8.39 -39.23
C SER A 326 -11.72 -7.29 -40.20
N PRO A 327 -12.45 -7.05 -41.31
CA PRO A 327 -13.72 -7.68 -41.73
C PRO A 327 -13.59 -9.09 -42.34
N GLN A 328 -14.72 -9.79 -42.51
CA GLN A 328 -14.84 -11.14 -43.09
C GLN A 328 -14.80 -11.12 -44.65
N PRO A 329 -14.31 -12.18 -45.32
CA PRO A 329 -14.06 -12.21 -46.79
C PRO A 329 -15.30 -12.47 -47.70
N SER A 330 -15.26 -12.01 -48.97
CA SER A 330 -16.32 -12.21 -49.99
C SER A 330 -15.80 -12.29 -51.45
N THR A 331 -16.52 -12.96 -52.36
CA THR A 331 -16.21 -13.08 -53.81
C THR A 331 -17.46 -13.30 -54.67
N ASN A 332 -17.32 -13.34 -56.00
CA ASN A 332 -18.40 -13.67 -56.95
C ASN A 332 -18.33 -15.16 -57.37
N GLU A 333 -19.44 -15.75 -57.84
CA GLU A 333 -19.42 -17.11 -58.37
C GLU A 333 -18.38 -17.20 -59.49
N ASP A 334 -17.61 -18.29 -59.48
CA ASP A 334 -16.46 -18.54 -60.35
C ASP A 334 -15.19 -17.68 -60.13
N VAL A 335 -15.09 -16.90 -59.04
CA VAL A 335 -13.92 -16.04 -58.73
C VAL A 335 -13.23 -16.36 -57.38
N ALA A 336 -11.90 -16.52 -57.34
CA ALA A 336 -11.12 -16.91 -56.14
C ALA A 336 -10.60 -15.74 -55.26
N ILE A 337 -10.43 -15.96 -53.94
CA ILE A 337 -9.84 -15.02 -52.95
C ILE A 337 -8.39 -15.43 -52.61
N ASN A 338 -7.41 -14.57 -52.87
CA ASN A 338 -5.99 -14.96 -52.88
C ASN A 338 -5.26 -14.98 -51.51
N SER A 339 -5.71 -14.27 -50.47
CA SER A 339 -5.10 -14.29 -49.12
C SER A 339 -6.08 -13.85 -48.04
N ILE A 340 -6.21 -14.65 -46.98
CA ILE A 340 -7.01 -14.40 -45.77
C ILE A 340 -6.06 -14.52 -44.57
N THR A 341 -5.98 -13.52 -43.68
CA THR A 341 -5.06 -13.49 -42.51
C THR A 341 -5.72 -14.00 -41.22
N MET A 342 -5.00 -14.83 -40.47
CA MET A 342 -5.39 -15.43 -39.18
C MET A 342 -4.41 -15.00 -38.09
N THR A 343 -4.86 -14.73 -36.85
CA THR A 343 -4.00 -14.23 -35.74
C THR A 343 -4.12 -15.11 -34.48
N GLY A 344 -3.04 -15.22 -33.71
CA GLY A 344 -2.98 -15.90 -32.41
C GLY A 344 -2.10 -15.18 -31.37
N THR A 345 -2.46 -15.25 -30.09
CA THR A 345 -1.75 -14.62 -28.96
C THR A 345 -1.50 -15.60 -27.81
N TYR A 346 -0.36 -15.49 -27.13
CA TYR A 346 -0.07 -16.32 -25.94
C TYR A 346 0.88 -15.63 -24.94
N SER A 347 0.51 -15.67 -23.67
CA SER A 347 1.21 -15.10 -22.51
C SER A 347 2.53 -15.81 -22.14
N GLN A 348 2.78 -17.01 -22.68
CA GLN A 348 4.05 -17.70 -22.52
C GLN A 348 4.84 -17.56 -23.83
N ASN A 349 6.14 -17.25 -23.71
CA ASN A 349 7.02 -17.04 -24.86
C ASN A 349 7.39 -18.37 -25.54
N THR A 350 6.43 -18.98 -26.23
CA THR A 350 6.58 -20.26 -26.96
C THR A 350 5.85 -20.22 -28.30
N ASN A 351 6.34 -21.01 -29.25
CA ASN A 351 5.83 -21.07 -30.63
C ASN A 351 4.35 -21.49 -30.69
N LEU A 352 3.59 -20.80 -31.54
CA LEU A 352 2.20 -21.12 -31.86
C LEU A 352 2.10 -21.81 -33.22
N THR A 353 1.18 -22.78 -33.32
CA THR A 353 0.86 -23.56 -34.52
C THR A 353 -0.59 -23.32 -34.94
N PHE A 354 -0.86 -22.95 -36.19
CA PHE A 354 -2.23 -22.80 -36.71
C PHE A 354 -2.74 -24.12 -37.32
N THR A 355 -4.01 -24.47 -37.09
CA THR A 355 -4.66 -25.65 -37.69
C THR A 355 -6.04 -25.29 -38.22
N ILE A 356 -6.33 -25.63 -39.49
CA ILE A 356 -7.69 -25.58 -40.05
C ILE A 356 -8.45 -26.81 -39.58
N THR A 357 -9.58 -26.62 -38.90
CA THR A 357 -10.37 -27.70 -38.29
C THR A 357 -11.62 -28.04 -39.10
N GLN A 358 -12.09 -27.13 -39.95
CA GLN A 358 -13.19 -27.35 -40.89
C GLN A 358 -12.86 -26.70 -42.24
N ASN A 359 -13.01 -27.45 -43.33
CA ASN A 359 -12.91 -26.92 -44.69
C ASN A 359 -14.25 -26.35 -45.18
N PRO A 360 -14.22 -25.43 -46.17
CA PRO A 360 -15.42 -24.98 -46.87
C PRO A 360 -16.15 -26.11 -47.61
N SER A 361 -17.46 -25.92 -47.76
CA SER A 361 -18.42 -26.88 -48.32
C SER A 361 -18.68 -26.68 -49.81
N HIS A 362 -18.50 -25.45 -50.31
CA HIS A 362 -18.79 -25.07 -51.70
C HIS A 362 -17.61 -24.32 -52.34
N GLY A 363 -16.40 -24.61 -51.84
CA GLY A 363 -15.13 -24.10 -52.33
C GLY A 363 -13.95 -24.90 -51.77
N ALA A 364 -12.73 -24.52 -52.12
CA ALA A 364 -11.50 -25.20 -51.71
C ALA A 364 -10.45 -24.22 -51.16
N LEU A 365 -9.74 -24.62 -50.10
CA LEU A 365 -8.61 -23.89 -49.52
C LEU A 365 -7.27 -24.35 -50.10
N SER A 366 -6.30 -23.43 -50.26
CA SER A 366 -4.93 -23.72 -50.74
C SER A 366 -3.89 -22.73 -50.18
N ASN A 367 -2.59 -22.97 -50.43
CA ASN A 367 -1.44 -22.16 -49.96
C ASN A 367 -1.19 -22.09 -48.44
N PHE A 368 -1.61 -23.09 -47.67
CA PHE A 368 -1.31 -23.21 -46.24
C PHE A 368 -0.17 -24.22 -46.02
N SER A 369 1.09 -23.77 -46.04
CA SER A 369 2.26 -24.66 -45.88
C SER A 369 3.31 -24.10 -44.92
N ALA A 370 3.44 -24.75 -43.76
CA ALA A 370 4.33 -24.49 -42.61
C ALA A 370 3.76 -23.57 -41.51
N PRO A 371 3.12 -24.13 -40.45
CA PRO A 371 2.38 -23.37 -39.43
C PRO A 371 3.27 -22.71 -38.35
N ASN A 372 4.53 -22.37 -38.68
CA ASN A 372 5.45 -21.73 -37.73
C ASN A 372 5.58 -20.24 -38.02
N CYS A 373 5.17 -19.47 -37.02
CA CYS A 373 4.86 -18.07 -37.15
C CYS A 373 6.01 -17.12 -36.79
N VAL A 374 5.95 -15.89 -37.32
CA VAL A 374 6.86 -14.77 -37.04
C VAL A 374 6.41 -14.05 -35.76
N PHE A 375 7.19 -14.14 -34.69
CA PHE A 375 6.97 -13.33 -33.49
C PHE A 375 7.25 -11.86 -33.77
N THR A 376 6.31 -10.99 -33.41
CA THR A 376 6.58 -9.57 -33.22
C THR A 376 6.93 -9.29 -31.75
N THR A 377 7.40 -8.09 -31.43
CA THR A 377 7.87 -7.68 -30.08
C THR A 377 6.79 -7.68 -28.98
N SER A 378 5.63 -8.33 -29.17
CA SER A 378 4.47 -8.22 -28.30
C SER A 378 3.62 -9.50 -28.16
N MET A 379 4.24 -10.69 -28.12
CA MET A 379 3.55 -11.97 -27.75
C MET A 379 2.34 -12.32 -28.66
N THR A 380 2.39 -11.87 -29.92
CA THR A 380 1.35 -12.01 -30.95
C THR A 380 1.96 -12.58 -32.24
N CYS A 381 1.17 -13.36 -32.97
CA CYS A 381 1.60 -14.20 -34.09
C CYS A 381 0.50 -14.31 -35.19
N THR A 382 0.84 -14.33 -36.50
CA THR A 382 -0.11 -14.32 -37.65
C THR A 382 0.24 -15.30 -38.78
N GLU A 383 -0.76 -15.81 -39.53
CA GLU A 383 -0.65 -16.70 -40.71
C GLU A 383 -1.67 -16.40 -41.84
N THR A 384 -1.52 -16.96 -43.07
CA THR A 384 -2.45 -16.70 -44.21
C THR A 384 -2.91 -17.94 -45.03
N VAL A 385 -4.10 -17.88 -45.68
CA VAL A 385 -4.70 -18.96 -46.54
C VAL A 385 -5.47 -18.42 -47.77
N LYS A 386 -5.57 -19.20 -48.87
CA LYS A 386 -6.32 -18.87 -50.12
C LYS A 386 -7.64 -19.66 -50.23
N TYR A 387 -8.71 -19.07 -50.79
CA TYR A 387 -10.03 -19.70 -51.02
C TYR A 387 -10.49 -19.63 -52.50
N THR A 388 -11.16 -20.66 -53.04
CA THR A 388 -11.72 -20.71 -54.41
C THR A 388 -13.13 -21.36 -54.42
N PRO A 389 -14.20 -20.71 -54.91
CA PRO A 389 -15.55 -21.27 -54.95
C PRO A 389 -15.75 -22.35 -56.05
N ALA A 390 -16.79 -23.18 -55.91
CA ALA A 390 -17.23 -24.15 -56.92
C ALA A 390 -17.98 -23.49 -58.09
N ALA A 391 -18.03 -24.16 -59.25
CA ALA A 391 -18.58 -23.58 -60.48
C ALA A 391 -20.10 -23.32 -60.42
N ASN A 392 -20.55 -22.13 -60.82
CA ASN A 392 -21.95 -21.66 -60.76
C ASN A 392 -22.60 -21.81 -59.38
N PHE A 393 -21.80 -21.80 -58.32
CA PHE A 393 -22.29 -21.80 -56.95
C PHE A 393 -22.34 -20.37 -56.42
N ASN A 394 -23.53 -19.98 -55.97
CA ASN A 394 -23.76 -18.74 -55.23
C ASN A 394 -24.41 -19.05 -53.87
N GLY A 395 -23.94 -18.38 -52.81
CA GLY A 395 -24.38 -18.63 -51.44
C GLY A 395 -23.28 -18.38 -50.40
N LEU A 396 -23.55 -18.77 -49.14
CA LEU A 396 -22.59 -18.70 -48.04
C LEU A 396 -21.70 -19.94 -48.00
N ASP A 397 -20.44 -19.74 -47.62
CA ASP A 397 -19.47 -20.80 -47.34
C ASP A 397 -18.61 -20.40 -46.13
N SER A 398 -17.92 -21.31 -45.46
CA SER A 398 -17.16 -20.98 -44.23
C SER A 398 -16.07 -21.98 -43.91
N PHE A 399 -15.06 -21.58 -43.14
CA PHE A 399 -14.06 -22.49 -42.56
C PHE A 399 -13.69 -22.08 -41.13
N LYS A 400 -13.13 -23.00 -40.35
CA LYS A 400 -12.73 -22.78 -38.95
C LYS A 400 -11.25 -23.06 -38.74
N PHE A 401 -10.62 -22.34 -37.82
CA PHE A 401 -9.23 -22.59 -37.41
C PHE A 401 -9.02 -22.45 -35.90
N LYS A 402 -7.95 -23.08 -35.40
CA LYS A 402 -7.45 -22.95 -34.02
C LYS A 402 -5.95 -22.66 -33.98
N VAL A 403 -5.46 -22.19 -32.84
CA VAL A 403 -4.03 -21.91 -32.59
C VAL A 403 -3.56 -22.71 -31.38
N SER A 404 -2.44 -23.41 -31.51
CA SER A 404 -1.93 -24.34 -30.50
C SER A 404 -0.53 -23.94 -30.01
N ALA A 405 -0.32 -23.99 -28.69
CA ALA A 405 0.99 -23.87 -28.05
C ALA A 405 1.40 -25.24 -27.52
N SER A 406 2.18 -26.00 -28.30
CA SER A 406 2.42 -27.44 -28.01
C SER A 406 1.10 -28.24 -27.97
N ALA A 407 0.69 -28.77 -26.80
CA ALA A 407 -0.53 -29.58 -26.65
C ALA A 407 -1.79 -28.77 -26.24
N LEU A 408 -1.65 -27.45 -26.04
CA LEU A 408 -2.74 -26.57 -25.62
C LEU A 408 -3.34 -25.86 -26.84
N ASP A 409 -4.60 -26.16 -27.14
CA ASP A 409 -5.37 -25.56 -28.23
C ASP A 409 -6.18 -24.35 -27.75
N SER A 410 -6.33 -23.35 -28.60
CA SER A 410 -7.35 -22.31 -28.44
C SER A 410 -8.74 -22.83 -28.83
N GLU A 411 -9.78 -22.08 -28.43
CA GLU A 411 -11.10 -22.18 -29.05
C GLU A 411 -11.04 -21.93 -30.57
N GLU A 412 -12.00 -22.49 -31.30
CA GLU A 412 -12.11 -22.31 -32.75
C GLU A 412 -12.59 -20.90 -33.11
N ALA A 413 -11.95 -20.32 -34.12
CA ALA A 413 -12.34 -19.05 -34.71
C ALA A 413 -13.02 -19.29 -36.07
N ASP A 414 -14.16 -18.64 -36.30
CA ASP A 414 -14.95 -18.73 -37.52
C ASP A 414 -14.49 -17.74 -38.60
N VAL A 415 -14.38 -18.22 -39.84
CA VAL A 415 -14.19 -17.41 -41.05
C VAL A 415 -15.33 -17.68 -42.03
N ASN A 416 -16.24 -16.72 -42.15
CA ASN A 416 -17.41 -16.76 -43.02
C ASN A 416 -17.11 -16.09 -44.36
N ILE A 417 -17.50 -16.73 -45.47
CA ILE A 417 -17.25 -16.32 -46.85
C ILE A 417 -18.58 -16.18 -47.62
N THR A 418 -18.75 -15.10 -48.37
CA THR A 418 -19.94 -14.89 -49.23
C THR A 418 -19.59 -15.01 -50.72
N VAL A 419 -20.39 -15.76 -51.52
CA VAL A 419 -20.25 -15.98 -52.98
C VAL A 419 -21.53 -15.54 -53.75
N ASN A 420 -21.43 -14.72 -54.81
CA ASN A 420 -22.59 -14.01 -55.46
C ASN A 420 -22.99 -14.51 -56.92
N PRO A 421 -24.29 -14.53 -57.38
CA PRO A 421 -24.83 -15.11 -58.69
C PRO A 421 -24.85 -14.27 -60.05
N VAL A 422 -25.24 -14.85 -61.25
CA VAL A 422 -25.29 -14.34 -62.73
C VAL A 422 -26.53 -14.76 -63.67
N ASN A 423 -26.95 -14.11 -64.83
CA ASN A 423 -28.25 -14.32 -65.67
C ASN A 423 -28.43 -13.92 -67.23
N ASP A 424 -29.57 -14.25 -67.99
CA ASP A 424 -30.02 -13.94 -69.44
C ASP A 424 -31.35 -13.01 -69.73
N ALA A 425 -31.84 -12.63 -70.99
CA ALA A 425 -32.68 -11.37 -71.40
C ALA A 425 -34.15 -11.39 -72.12
N PRO A 426 -35.06 -10.33 -72.08
CA PRO A 426 -36.61 -10.25 -72.35
C PRO A 426 -37.34 -9.31 -73.47
N SER A 427 -38.71 -8.97 -73.51
CA SER A 427 -39.51 -8.06 -74.52
C SER A 427 -41.05 -7.43 -74.32
N PHE A 428 -41.56 -6.23 -74.89
CA PHE A 428 -42.95 -5.46 -74.68
C PHE A 428 -43.55 -4.18 -75.58
N PHE A 429 -44.72 -3.41 -75.29
CA PHE A 429 -45.39 -2.11 -75.91
C PHE A 429 -46.03 -0.89 -74.98
N ILE A 430 -46.31 0.44 -75.38
CA ILE A 430 -46.75 1.70 -74.54
C ILE A 430 -47.76 2.82 -75.10
N SER A 431 -48.39 3.75 -74.28
CA SER A 431 -49.31 4.95 -74.53
C SER A 431 -48.83 6.45 -74.12
N ALA A 432 -49.66 7.52 -73.83
CA ALA A 432 -49.35 9.04 -73.85
C ALA A 432 -49.05 9.89 -72.51
N ASN A 433 -48.57 11.18 -72.52
CA ASN A 433 -47.85 12.08 -71.48
C ASN A 433 -48.57 12.71 -70.17
N ASP A 434 -47.83 13.26 -69.11
CA ASP A 434 -48.33 13.75 -67.74
C ASP A 434 -47.63 14.99 -66.93
N THR A 435 -48.06 15.51 -65.71
CA THR A 435 -47.48 16.70 -64.88
C THR A 435 -47.79 16.84 -63.32
N VAL A 436 -46.88 17.38 -62.43
CA VAL A 436 -46.97 17.49 -60.91
C VAL A 436 -45.97 18.50 -60.19
N ASN A 437 -45.89 18.64 -58.83
CA ASN A 437 -44.87 19.41 -58.04
C ASN A 437 -43.68 18.52 -57.58
N GLU A 438 -42.49 19.08 -57.33
CA GLU A 438 -41.38 18.31 -56.74
C GLU A 438 -41.72 17.87 -55.33
N ASP A 439 -41.17 16.72 -54.93
CA ASP A 439 -41.45 16.01 -53.68
C ASP A 439 -42.89 15.51 -53.50
N ALA A 440 -43.77 15.72 -54.48
CA ALA A 440 -45.11 15.16 -54.44
C ALA A 440 -45.05 13.63 -54.41
N GLY A 441 -45.95 13.02 -53.62
CA GLY A 441 -46.02 11.56 -53.47
C GLY A 441 -46.40 10.82 -54.76
N PRO A 442 -46.50 9.48 -54.69
CA PRO A 442 -46.62 8.64 -55.89
C PRO A 442 -47.88 8.90 -56.74
N GLN A 443 -47.66 8.96 -58.05
CA GLN A 443 -48.68 9.09 -59.10
C GLN A 443 -48.92 7.73 -59.75
N VAL A 444 -50.17 7.45 -60.15
CA VAL A 444 -50.61 6.15 -60.72
C VAL A 444 -51.54 6.35 -61.92
N VAL A 445 -51.21 5.74 -63.07
CA VAL A 445 -51.89 5.85 -64.38
C VAL A 445 -52.03 4.45 -65.01
N ALA A 446 -53.22 3.84 -64.92
CA ALA A 446 -53.46 2.44 -65.31
C ALA A 446 -53.48 2.18 -66.84
N ASN A 447 -53.20 0.93 -67.25
CA ASN A 447 -53.21 0.42 -68.65
C ASN A 447 -52.27 1.16 -69.63
N PHE A 448 -51.13 1.62 -69.14
CA PHE A 448 -50.14 2.39 -69.89
C PHE A 448 -49.30 1.57 -70.90
N ALA A 449 -49.00 0.28 -70.65
CA ALA A 449 -48.24 -0.66 -71.51
C ALA A 449 -48.89 -2.06 -71.66
N ASN A 450 -48.50 -2.87 -72.68
CA ASN A 450 -49.09 -4.20 -72.94
C ASN A 450 -48.16 -5.20 -73.71
N THR A 451 -48.55 -6.49 -73.78
CA THR A 451 -47.89 -7.66 -74.44
C THR A 451 -46.43 -8.02 -74.00
N ILE A 452 -46.19 -8.75 -72.88
CA ILE A 452 -44.89 -8.80 -72.12
C ILE A 452 -44.31 -10.24 -71.90
N SER A 453 -42.97 -10.52 -71.96
CA SER A 453 -42.30 -11.87 -71.81
C SER A 453 -40.82 -11.90 -71.25
N PRO A 454 -40.37 -12.90 -70.38
CA PRO A 454 -39.04 -12.96 -69.68
C PRO A 454 -37.87 -13.68 -70.41
N GLY A 455 -37.71 -15.02 -70.40
CA GLY A 455 -36.48 -15.67 -70.93
C GLY A 455 -36.62 -17.19 -71.18
N PRO A 456 -35.52 -17.98 -71.35
CA PRO A 456 -35.50 -19.45 -71.45
C PRO A 456 -36.04 -20.21 -70.21
N ALA A 457 -35.88 -21.54 -70.14
CA ALA A 457 -36.70 -22.40 -69.26
C ALA A 457 -36.28 -22.47 -67.77
N ASP A 458 -34.99 -22.43 -67.47
CA ASP A 458 -34.42 -22.19 -66.12
C ASP A 458 -34.75 -20.79 -65.60
N GLU A 459 -35.17 -19.93 -66.51
CA GLU A 459 -35.60 -18.55 -66.30
C GLU A 459 -37.13 -18.40 -66.37
N SER A 460 -37.89 -19.50 -66.48
CA SER A 460 -39.36 -19.44 -66.60
C SER A 460 -40.08 -18.99 -65.33
N GLY A 461 -39.40 -19.06 -64.18
CA GLY A 461 -39.81 -18.45 -62.92
C GLY A 461 -39.41 -16.96 -62.81
N GLN A 462 -38.73 -16.41 -63.81
CA GLN A 462 -38.27 -15.04 -63.80
C GLN A 462 -39.41 -14.08 -64.09
N THR A 463 -39.38 -12.98 -63.34
CA THR A 463 -40.39 -11.93 -63.46
C THR A 463 -39.92 -10.87 -64.43
N VAL A 464 -40.78 -10.55 -65.38
CA VAL A 464 -40.60 -9.40 -66.26
C VAL A 464 -40.86 -8.08 -65.54
N GLN A 465 -40.06 -7.08 -65.87
CA GLN A 465 -40.13 -5.73 -65.35
C GLN A 465 -39.89 -4.77 -66.50
N PHE A 466 -40.68 -3.71 -66.66
CA PHE A 466 -40.28 -2.65 -67.58
C PHE A 466 -39.15 -1.84 -66.99
N ILE A 467 -38.11 -1.64 -67.78
CA ILE A 467 -37.01 -0.73 -67.45
C ILE A 467 -37.25 0.55 -68.20
N VAL A 468 -36.97 1.70 -67.61
CA VAL A 468 -36.89 2.95 -68.36
C VAL A 468 -35.48 3.11 -68.94
N ASN A 469 -35.31 2.89 -70.25
CA ASN A 469 -34.04 3.00 -70.97
C ASN A 469 -33.47 4.41 -71.14
N ASN A 470 -34.31 5.44 -71.25
CA ASN A 470 -33.85 6.82 -71.43
C ASN A 470 -34.97 7.81 -71.12
N ASN A 471 -34.95 8.40 -69.94
CA ASN A 471 -35.68 9.62 -69.73
C ASN A 471 -34.80 10.81 -70.21
N THR A 472 -35.34 11.81 -70.92
CA THR A 472 -34.56 13.00 -71.34
C THR A 472 -34.36 13.98 -70.19
N ASN A 473 -35.12 13.83 -69.11
CA ASN A 473 -34.84 14.45 -67.81
C ASN A 473 -35.13 13.42 -66.70
N PRO A 474 -34.37 12.30 -66.63
CA PRO A 474 -34.52 11.26 -65.59
C PRO A 474 -34.48 11.83 -64.19
N GLY A 475 -33.65 12.87 -64.01
CA GLY A 475 -33.47 13.57 -62.76
C GLY A 475 -34.75 14.18 -62.22
N LEU A 476 -35.81 14.27 -63.01
CA LEU A 476 -37.10 14.82 -62.62
C LEU A 476 -37.98 13.90 -61.75
N PHE A 477 -37.64 12.62 -61.55
CA PHE A 477 -38.48 11.62 -60.85
C PHE A 477 -37.72 10.78 -59.80
N SER A 478 -38.27 10.63 -58.58
CA SER A 478 -37.72 9.83 -57.47
C SER A 478 -38.20 8.39 -57.58
N ALA A 479 -39.48 8.19 -57.90
CA ALA A 479 -39.91 6.98 -58.56
C ALA A 479 -39.97 7.34 -60.04
N ALA A 480 -38.88 7.00 -60.73
CA ALA A 480 -38.80 7.12 -62.17
C ALA A 480 -40.08 6.52 -62.80
N PRO A 481 -40.55 7.07 -63.92
CA PRO A 481 -41.83 6.65 -64.46
C PRO A 481 -41.80 5.20 -64.91
N ALA A 482 -42.29 4.34 -64.05
CA ALA A 482 -42.15 2.90 -64.11
C ALA A 482 -43.47 2.31 -64.55
N ILE A 483 -43.37 1.26 -65.35
CA ILE A 483 -44.55 0.55 -65.80
C ILE A 483 -44.50 -0.83 -65.17
N ASP A 484 -45.54 -1.21 -64.43
CA ASP A 484 -45.58 -2.54 -63.82
C ASP A 484 -45.79 -3.65 -64.86
N ALA A 485 -45.63 -4.92 -64.44
CA ALA A 485 -45.78 -6.08 -65.32
C ALA A 485 -47.21 -6.28 -65.88
N SER A 486 -48.20 -5.57 -65.35
CA SER A 486 -49.56 -5.52 -65.90
C SER A 486 -49.75 -4.40 -66.91
N GLY A 487 -48.83 -3.42 -66.90
CA GLY A 487 -48.81 -2.29 -67.80
C GLY A 487 -49.20 -0.95 -67.17
N THR A 488 -49.30 -0.79 -65.85
CA THR A 488 -49.68 0.50 -65.22
C THR A 488 -48.46 1.40 -65.00
N LEU A 489 -48.54 2.66 -65.45
CA LEU A 489 -47.50 3.67 -65.20
C LEU A 489 -47.66 4.24 -63.80
N THR A 490 -46.58 4.26 -63.05
CA THR A 490 -46.46 4.98 -61.80
C THR A 490 -45.23 5.85 -61.85
N TYR A 491 -45.29 7.03 -61.27
CA TYR A 491 -44.10 7.86 -61.13
C TYR A 491 -44.26 8.75 -59.91
N THR A 492 -43.15 9.14 -59.33
CA THR A 492 -43.10 10.08 -58.23
C THR A 492 -42.03 11.07 -58.65
N PRO A 493 -42.32 12.38 -58.70
CA PRO A 493 -41.33 13.43 -58.84
C PRO A 493 -40.09 13.21 -57.98
N ALA A 494 -38.92 13.54 -58.53
CA ALA A 494 -37.70 13.44 -57.75
C ALA A 494 -37.81 14.43 -56.62
N ALA A 495 -37.24 14.01 -55.50
CA ALA A 495 -36.88 14.97 -54.50
C ALA A 495 -36.14 16.09 -55.24
N ASP A 496 -36.66 17.29 -55.12
CA ASP A 496 -35.92 18.50 -55.46
C ASP A 496 -35.62 18.72 -56.95
N ALA A 497 -36.37 18.01 -57.80
CA ALA A 497 -36.21 18.09 -59.24
C ALA A 497 -37.39 18.72 -59.94
N PHE A 498 -37.09 19.75 -60.72
CA PHE A 498 -38.06 20.54 -61.48
C PHE A 498 -37.68 20.66 -62.96
N GLY A 499 -38.67 20.91 -63.82
CA GLY A 499 -38.52 20.88 -65.28
C GLY A 499 -39.44 19.86 -65.97
N SER A 500 -39.06 19.35 -67.15
CA SER A 500 -39.85 18.37 -67.94
C SER A 500 -38.98 17.27 -68.55
N ALA A 501 -39.54 16.08 -68.81
CA ALA A 501 -38.81 14.86 -69.15
C ALA A 501 -39.50 13.97 -70.19
N THR A 502 -38.78 13.43 -71.18
CA THR A 502 -39.25 12.44 -72.18
C THR A 502 -38.69 11.05 -71.86
N ILE A 503 -39.51 10.15 -71.33
CA ILE A 503 -39.22 8.77 -70.92
C ILE A 503 -39.04 7.85 -72.13
N THR A 504 -38.16 6.86 -72.06
CA THR A 504 -37.89 5.78 -73.02
C THR A 504 -37.76 4.53 -72.19
N VAL A 505 -38.36 3.39 -72.54
CA VAL A 505 -38.43 2.18 -71.72
C VAL A 505 -38.12 0.94 -72.55
N VAL A 506 -37.59 -0.09 -71.91
CA VAL A 506 -37.42 -1.48 -72.34
C VAL A 506 -38.10 -2.42 -71.35
N LEU A 507 -37.88 -3.72 -71.48
CA LEU A 507 -38.23 -4.75 -70.50
C LEU A 507 -36.95 -5.44 -70.04
N LYS A 508 -36.89 -5.77 -68.75
CA LYS A 508 -35.92 -6.62 -68.02
C LYS A 508 -36.64 -7.89 -67.58
N ASP A 509 -35.98 -9.03 -67.60
CA ASP A 509 -36.30 -10.12 -66.70
C ASP A 509 -35.41 -9.98 -65.47
N ASN A 510 -35.61 -10.83 -64.47
CA ASN A 510 -35.12 -10.55 -63.11
C ASN A 510 -33.89 -11.35 -62.69
N GLY A 511 -33.22 -12.11 -63.55
CA GLY A 511 -32.04 -12.78 -63.03
C GLY A 511 -30.77 -11.89 -63.03
N GLY A 512 -30.72 -10.72 -63.70
CA GLY A 512 -29.60 -9.76 -63.58
C GLY A 512 -28.44 -9.80 -64.62
N THR A 513 -27.41 -8.98 -64.37
CA THR A 513 -26.18 -8.85 -65.19
C THR A 513 -24.89 -9.07 -64.40
N ALA A 514 -25.01 -9.38 -63.10
CA ALA A 514 -23.88 -9.65 -62.21
C ALA A 514 -23.01 -10.80 -62.78
N ASN A 515 -21.70 -10.74 -62.54
CA ASN A 515 -20.62 -11.56 -63.10
C ASN A 515 -20.66 -11.88 -64.62
N GLY A 516 -21.39 -11.08 -65.43
CA GLY A 516 -21.33 -11.12 -66.90
C GLY A 516 -22.65 -11.42 -67.63
N GLY A 517 -23.78 -11.54 -66.91
CA GLY A 517 -25.10 -11.81 -67.47
C GLY A 517 -25.73 -10.68 -68.31
N GLN A 518 -26.81 -10.95 -69.06
CA GLN A 518 -27.55 -9.96 -69.85
C GLN A 518 -29.05 -10.10 -69.70
N ASP A 519 -29.76 -9.07 -69.26
CA ASP A 519 -31.13 -9.19 -68.74
C ASP A 519 -32.13 -8.20 -69.37
N THR A 520 -31.83 -7.59 -70.53
CA THR A 520 -32.52 -6.37 -71.00
C THR A 520 -32.90 -6.35 -72.50
N SER A 521 -34.09 -5.81 -72.86
CA SER A 521 -34.65 -5.72 -74.24
C SER A 521 -34.42 -4.38 -74.99
N ALA A 522 -35.14 -4.11 -76.10
CA ALA A 522 -34.96 -2.95 -77.00
C ALA A 522 -35.97 -1.75 -76.80
N PRO A 523 -35.56 -0.44 -76.86
CA PRO A 523 -36.28 0.75 -76.29
C PRO A 523 -37.50 1.42 -77.00
N LYS A 524 -38.37 2.18 -76.25
CA LYS A 524 -39.63 2.91 -76.66
C LYS A 524 -40.03 4.18 -75.80
N ASN A 525 -40.64 5.32 -76.29
CA ASN A 525 -40.67 6.67 -75.56
C ASN A 525 -42.04 7.44 -75.29
N PHE A 526 -42.17 8.33 -74.24
CA PHE A 526 -43.29 9.29 -73.82
C PHE A 526 -42.82 10.50 -72.89
N THR A 527 -43.64 11.42 -72.29
CA THR A 527 -43.20 12.69 -71.56
C THR A 527 -43.92 13.09 -70.22
N ILE A 528 -43.27 13.76 -69.22
CA ILE A 528 -43.80 14.24 -67.89
C ILE A 528 -43.16 15.58 -67.35
N THR A 529 -43.84 16.45 -66.56
CA THR A 529 -43.35 17.77 -66.00
C THR A 529 -43.46 17.98 -64.46
N VAL A 530 -42.53 18.71 -63.77
CA VAL A 530 -42.42 18.92 -62.28
C VAL A 530 -41.97 20.37 -61.84
N ASN A 531 -42.42 20.95 -60.68
CA ASN A 531 -42.15 22.34 -60.16
C ASN A 531 -41.26 22.43 -58.86
N SER A 532 -40.53 23.54 -58.56
CA SER A 532 -39.54 23.64 -57.44
C SER A 532 -39.97 24.12 -56.01
N VAL A 533 -39.31 23.65 -54.93
CA VAL A 533 -39.47 23.81 -53.45
C VAL A 533 -38.07 23.96 -52.76
N ASN A 534 -38.00 24.35 -51.46
CA ASN A 534 -36.73 24.48 -50.70
C ASN A 534 -36.41 23.29 -49.79
N ASP A 535 -35.20 22.76 -49.83
CA ASP A 535 -34.79 21.56 -49.10
C ASP A 535 -33.91 21.81 -47.88
N ALA A 536 -33.99 20.90 -46.92
CA ALA A 536 -33.19 21.00 -45.71
C ALA A 536 -31.69 20.83 -46.03
N PRO A 537 -30.81 21.65 -45.45
CA PRO A 537 -29.39 21.56 -45.72
C PRO A 537 -28.83 20.30 -45.06
N THR A 538 -27.78 19.73 -45.67
CA THR A 538 -27.19 18.47 -45.21
C THR A 538 -25.68 18.59 -45.00
N PHE A 539 -25.15 17.78 -44.08
CA PHE A 539 -23.72 17.61 -43.88
C PHE A 539 -23.44 16.25 -43.25
N THR A 540 -22.24 15.73 -43.48
CA THR A 540 -21.70 14.58 -42.77
C THR A 540 -20.84 15.08 -41.62
N ARG A 541 -21.19 14.74 -40.37
CA ARG A 541 -20.33 15.06 -39.21
C ARG A 541 -19.02 14.28 -39.26
N GLY A 542 -17.98 14.87 -38.70
CA GLY A 542 -16.70 14.19 -38.48
C GLY A 542 -16.73 13.24 -37.28
N ALA A 543 -15.60 12.57 -37.07
CA ALA A 543 -15.39 11.70 -35.93
C ALA A 543 -15.47 12.47 -34.59
N ASP A 544 -15.77 11.75 -33.52
CA ASP A 544 -15.63 12.24 -32.16
C ASP A 544 -14.17 12.64 -31.89
N GLN A 545 -13.97 13.66 -31.06
CA GLN A 545 -12.64 14.22 -30.80
C GLN A 545 -12.12 13.78 -29.43
N SER A 546 -10.82 13.52 -29.36
CA SER A 546 -10.14 13.15 -28.11
C SER A 546 -8.82 13.90 -28.02
N VAL A 547 -8.65 14.68 -26.96
CA VAL A 547 -7.41 15.45 -26.71
C VAL A 547 -7.02 15.35 -25.26
N ASN A 548 -5.76 15.64 -24.95
CA ASN A 548 -5.33 15.74 -23.56
C ASN A 548 -5.79 17.06 -22.94
N ALA A 549 -6.01 17.08 -21.63
CA ALA A 549 -6.15 18.30 -20.86
C ALA A 549 -4.89 19.15 -21.03
N ASN A 550 -5.04 20.47 -20.92
CA ASN A 550 -3.96 21.45 -21.04
C ASN A 550 -3.36 21.63 -22.45
N VAL A 551 -4.00 21.07 -23.49
CA VAL A 551 -3.66 21.45 -24.88
C VAL A 551 -4.21 22.83 -25.22
N GLY A 552 -3.55 23.54 -26.12
CA GLY A 552 -4.03 24.82 -26.63
C GLY A 552 -5.23 24.70 -27.55
N ALA A 553 -5.51 25.75 -28.33
CA ALA A 553 -6.60 25.75 -29.31
C ALA A 553 -6.47 24.60 -30.31
N GLN A 554 -7.57 23.92 -30.54
CA GLN A 554 -7.68 22.80 -31.48
C GLN A 554 -8.37 23.28 -32.75
N THR A 555 -7.86 22.82 -33.90
CA THR A 555 -8.43 23.10 -35.22
C THR A 555 -8.43 21.80 -36.01
N VAL A 556 -9.62 21.35 -36.39
CA VAL A 556 -9.82 20.13 -37.16
C VAL A 556 -10.39 20.54 -38.51
N ALA A 557 -9.50 20.64 -39.50
CA ALA A 557 -9.89 20.95 -40.87
C ALA A 557 -10.74 19.82 -41.45
N ASN A 558 -11.74 20.18 -42.26
CA ASN A 558 -12.66 19.23 -42.90
C ASN A 558 -13.33 18.28 -41.88
N TRP A 559 -13.68 18.79 -40.69
CA TRP A 559 -14.37 17.97 -39.70
C TRP A 559 -15.80 17.68 -40.17
N ALA A 560 -16.57 18.69 -40.56
CA ALA A 560 -17.81 18.48 -41.29
C ALA A 560 -17.50 18.45 -42.79
N THR A 561 -17.98 17.42 -43.47
CA THR A 561 -17.79 17.22 -44.91
C THR A 561 -19.13 17.01 -45.60
N ASN A 562 -19.15 16.99 -46.94
CA ASN A 562 -20.38 16.88 -47.73
C ASN A 562 -21.42 17.94 -47.33
N ILE A 563 -20.95 19.17 -47.08
CA ILE A 563 -21.79 20.30 -46.70
C ILE A 563 -22.55 20.77 -47.93
N SER A 564 -23.87 20.70 -47.88
CA SER A 564 -24.76 21.12 -48.96
C SER A 564 -25.86 22.00 -48.41
N ALA A 565 -26.19 23.08 -49.11
CA ALA A 565 -27.43 23.82 -48.86
C ALA A 565 -28.65 22.99 -49.20
N GLY A 566 -28.44 22.03 -50.08
CA GLY A 566 -29.43 21.12 -50.58
C GLY A 566 -29.05 20.76 -52.02
N PRO A 567 -30.01 20.46 -52.86
CA PRO A 567 -29.88 20.12 -54.27
C PRO A 567 -29.26 21.24 -55.11
N ALA A 568 -28.87 20.94 -56.35
CA ALA A 568 -27.99 21.82 -57.13
C ALA A 568 -28.57 23.22 -57.39
N ASN A 569 -29.91 23.35 -57.46
CA ASN A 569 -30.66 24.60 -57.56
C ASN A 569 -30.54 25.50 -56.33
N GLU A 570 -30.11 24.95 -55.20
CA GLU A 570 -29.95 25.65 -53.92
C GLU A 570 -28.49 25.97 -53.61
N SER A 571 -27.56 25.56 -54.48
CA SER A 571 -26.12 25.76 -54.30
C SER A 571 -25.67 27.22 -54.08
N GLY A 572 -26.52 28.19 -54.42
CA GLY A 572 -26.30 29.62 -54.16
C GLY A 572 -26.71 30.11 -52.77
N GLN A 573 -27.33 29.26 -51.95
CA GLN A 573 -27.76 29.61 -50.60
C GLN A 573 -26.58 29.66 -49.62
N THR A 574 -26.72 30.47 -48.57
CA THR A 574 -25.67 30.69 -47.57
C THR A 574 -25.90 29.79 -46.35
N LEU A 575 -24.87 29.03 -45.96
CA LEU A 575 -24.94 28.05 -44.88
C LEU A 575 -24.31 28.53 -43.57
N THR A 576 -24.99 28.25 -42.46
CA THR A 576 -24.54 28.57 -41.10
C THR A 576 -24.65 27.36 -40.18
N PHE A 577 -23.55 26.95 -39.55
CA PHE A 577 -23.59 25.94 -38.49
C PHE A 577 -23.97 26.57 -37.15
N ASN A 578 -24.92 25.94 -36.47
CA ASN A 578 -25.41 26.35 -35.16
C ASN A 578 -25.09 25.26 -34.13
N VAL A 579 -24.43 25.62 -33.03
CA VAL A 579 -24.28 24.74 -31.86
C VAL A 579 -25.51 24.92 -30.98
N THR A 580 -26.38 23.92 -30.97
CA THR A 580 -27.69 23.96 -30.31
C THR A 580 -27.67 23.31 -28.92
N GLY A 581 -26.62 22.56 -28.58
CA GLY A 581 -26.43 21.98 -27.26
C GLY A 581 -24.97 21.65 -26.94
N ASN A 582 -24.60 21.82 -25.68
CA ASN A 582 -23.32 21.36 -25.12
C ASN A 582 -23.57 20.89 -23.68
N THR A 583 -23.41 19.59 -23.42
CA THR A 583 -23.68 19.01 -22.09
C THR A 583 -22.65 19.41 -21.03
N ASN A 584 -21.49 19.93 -21.44
CA ASN A 584 -20.44 20.38 -20.52
C ASN A 584 -19.70 21.63 -21.06
N PRO A 585 -20.33 22.82 -21.04
CA PRO A 585 -19.71 24.05 -21.51
C PRO A 585 -18.43 24.43 -20.75
N GLY A 586 -18.35 24.08 -19.46
CA GLY A 586 -17.18 24.36 -18.62
C GLY A 586 -15.90 23.60 -19.03
N LEU A 587 -16.02 22.58 -19.88
CA LEU A 587 -14.89 21.86 -20.46
C LEU A 587 -14.07 22.71 -21.44
N PHE A 588 -14.61 23.85 -21.89
CA PHE A 588 -13.98 24.70 -22.91
C PHE A 588 -13.84 26.16 -22.47
N SER A 589 -12.66 26.72 -22.67
CA SER A 589 -12.42 28.17 -22.54
C SER A 589 -12.87 28.93 -23.80
N ALA A 590 -12.87 28.24 -24.95
CA ALA A 590 -13.59 28.64 -26.15
C ALA A 590 -14.38 27.42 -26.67
N GLY A 591 -15.70 27.50 -26.63
CA GLY A 591 -16.59 26.41 -26.98
C GLY A 591 -16.43 25.92 -28.43
N PRO A 592 -16.89 24.70 -28.75
CA PRO A 592 -16.87 24.19 -30.12
C PRO A 592 -17.64 25.10 -31.08
N ALA A 593 -17.05 25.36 -32.24
CA ALA A 593 -17.67 26.11 -33.33
C ALA A 593 -17.25 25.50 -34.66
N ILE A 594 -18.15 25.54 -35.65
CA ILE A 594 -17.91 24.99 -36.99
C ILE A 594 -18.10 26.11 -38.00
N SER A 595 -17.10 26.32 -38.85
CA SER A 595 -17.20 27.28 -39.96
C SER A 595 -18.08 26.75 -41.09
N SER A 596 -18.55 27.62 -41.99
CA SER A 596 -19.33 27.21 -43.18
C SER A 596 -18.56 26.29 -44.13
N SER A 597 -17.23 26.25 -44.05
CA SER A 597 -16.38 25.30 -44.79
C SER A 597 -16.12 23.99 -44.04
N GLY A 598 -16.70 23.79 -42.85
CA GLY A 598 -16.62 22.54 -42.10
C GLY A 598 -15.44 22.36 -41.17
N THR A 599 -14.64 23.41 -40.94
CA THR A 599 -13.57 23.38 -39.93
C THR A 599 -14.15 23.51 -38.53
N LEU A 600 -13.86 22.54 -37.66
CA LEU A 600 -14.19 22.56 -36.23
C LEU A 600 -13.06 23.22 -35.44
N THR A 601 -13.42 24.13 -34.54
CA THR A 601 -12.49 24.77 -33.59
C THR A 601 -13.02 24.71 -32.17
N TYR A 602 -12.16 24.45 -31.20
CA TYR A 602 -12.47 24.52 -29.77
C TYR A 602 -11.19 24.70 -28.96
N THR A 603 -11.27 25.21 -27.74
CA THR A 603 -10.13 25.27 -26.81
C THR A 603 -10.53 24.66 -25.48
N PRO A 604 -9.96 23.50 -25.09
CA PRO A 604 -10.20 22.93 -23.77
C PRO A 604 -9.86 23.92 -22.64
N THR A 605 -10.61 23.90 -21.55
CA THR A 605 -10.26 24.63 -20.34
C THR A 605 -9.05 23.94 -19.71
N ALA A 606 -8.00 24.72 -19.37
CA ALA A 606 -6.84 24.18 -18.69
C ALA A 606 -7.26 23.48 -17.37
N ASN A 607 -6.63 22.35 -17.07
CA ASN A 607 -6.81 21.55 -15.87
C ASN A 607 -8.22 20.94 -15.68
N VAL A 608 -9.03 20.89 -16.75
CA VAL A 608 -10.35 20.26 -16.74
C VAL A 608 -10.33 19.04 -17.67
N SER A 609 -10.75 17.89 -17.15
CA SER A 609 -10.98 16.67 -17.92
C SER A 609 -12.45 16.29 -17.87
N GLY A 610 -12.93 15.59 -18.88
CA GLY A 610 -14.31 15.15 -18.97
C GLY A 610 -14.73 14.97 -20.41
N VAL A 611 -16.01 14.68 -20.61
CA VAL A 611 -16.62 14.53 -21.92
C VAL A 611 -17.71 15.57 -22.08
N ALA A 612 -17.78 16.19 -23.25
CA ALA A 612 -18.89 17.02 -23.67
C ALA A 612 -19.55 16.40 -24.90
N THR A 613 -20.86 16.28 -24.87
CA THR A 613 -21.67 15.93 -26.04
C THR A 613 -22.15 17.24 -26.66
N ILE A 614 -21.79 17.47 -27.92
CA ILE A 614 -22.10 18.67 -28.67
C ILE A 614 -23.20 18.35 -29.67
N THR A 615 -24.29 19.12 -29.65
CA THR A 615 -25.39 19.03 -30.60
C THR A 615 -25.30 20.20 -31.58
N ILE A 616 -25.38 19.91 -32.87
CA ILE A 616 -25.25 20.89 -33.96
C ILE A 616 -26.35 20.73 -35.00
N THR A 617 -26.70 21.84 -35.66
CA THR A 617 -27.52 21.88 -36.87
C THR A 617 -26.86 22.76 -37.93
N LEU A 618 -27.22 22.55 -39.19
CA LEU A 618 -26.87 23.42 -40.31
C LEU A 618 -28.13 24.15 -40.76
N GLN A 619 -28.01 25.43 -41.10
CA GLN A 619 -29.14 26.25 -41.58
C GLN A 619 -28.75 26.97 -42.87
N ASP A 620 -29.62 26.93 -43.89
CA ASP A 620 -29.51 27.71 -45.12
C ASP A 620 -30.35 29.00 -45.05
N ASN A 621 -30.48 29.73 -46.17
CA ASN A 621 -31.27 30.96 -46.25
C ASN A 621 -32.43 30.92 -47.27
N GLY A 622 -32.85 29.74 -47.74
CA GLY A 622 -33.93 29.56 -48.72
C GLY A 622 -35.34 29.65 -48.14
N GLY A 623 -35.49 29.43 -46.83
CA GLY A 623 -36.73 29.66 -46.07
C GLY A 623 -37.80 28.57 -46.25
N VAL A 624 -39.01 28.79 -45.72
CA VAL A 624 -40.02 27.72 -45.50
C VAL A 624 -41.29 27.79 -46.38
N LEU A 625 -41.25 28.51 -47.51
CA LEU A 625 -42.43 28.66 -48.38
C LEU A 625 -42.77 27.36 -49.14
N ASN A 626 -44.04 27.11 -49.49
CA ASN A 626 -44.52 25.87 -50.15
C ASN A 626 -44.22 24.55 -49.42
N GLY A 627 -43.88 24.60 -48.13
CA GLY A 627 -43.52 23.41 -47.34
C GLY A 627 -42.01 23.17 -47.22
N GLY A 628 -41.18 24.08 -47.72
CA GLY A 628 -39.72 23.95 -47.64
C GLY A 628 -39.15 23.99 -46.22
N VAL A 629 -37.93 23.49 -46.06
CA VAL A 629 -37.22 23.34 -44.77
C VAL A 629 -35.85 23.98 -44.88
N ASP A 630 -35.46 24.88 -43.97
CA ASP A 630 -34.17 25.61 -44.04
C ASP A 630 -33.14 25.14 -43.01
N THR A 631 -33.47 24.13 -42.20
CA THR A 631 -32.65 23.68 -41.06
C THR A 631 -32.52 22.15 -41.06
N SER A 632 -31.29 21.66 -40.93
CA SER A 632 -30.98 20.23 -40.87
C SER A 632 -31.52 19.57 -39.59
N GLY A 633 -31.67 18.24 -39.60
CA GLY A 633 -31.82 17.48 -38.36
C GLY A 633 -30.62 17.66 -37.41
N PRO A 634 -30.81 17.60 -36.07
CA PRO A 634 -29.72 17.73 -35.12
C PRO A 634 -28.79 16.52 -35.16
N GLN A 635 -27.48 16.76 -35.19
CA GLN A 635 -26.46 15.72 -35.05
C GLN A 635 -25.65 15.94 -33.79
N THR A 636 -25.17 14.85 -33.18
CA THR A 636 -24.33 14.91 -31.98
C THR A 636 -22.97 14.27 -32.20
N PHE A 637 -21.95 14.81 -31.53
CA PHE A 637 -20.61 14.21 -31.43
C PHE A 637 -20.05 14.45 -30.04
N SER A 638 -19.08 13.63 -29.63
CA SER A 638 -18.40 13.80 -28.35
C SER A 638 -17.02 14.46 -28.52
N ILE A 639 -16.66 15.28 -27.54
CA ILE A 639 -15.28 15.72 -27.33
C ILE A 639 -14.86 15.24 -25.94
N SER A 640 -13.88 14.35 -25.90
CA SER A 640 -13.26 13.84 -24.68
C SER A 640 -11.96 14.59 -24.42
N VAL A 641 -11.85 15.20 -23.24
CA VAL A 641 -10.61 15.80 -22.74
C VAL A 641 -10.06 14.90 -21.64
N ASN A 642 -8.99 14.19 -21.94
CA ASN A 642 -8.41 13.16 -21.07
C ASN A 642 -7.22 13.71 -20.29
N CYS A 643 -6.97 13.19 -19.08
CA CYS A 643 -5.72 13.49 -18.41
C CYS A 643 -4.56 12.76 -19.11
N ALA A 644 -3.44 13.46 -19.30
CA ALA A 644 -2.23 12.88 -19.86
C ALA A 644 -1.67 11.76 -18.95
N PRO A 645 -0.80 10.87 -19.49
CA PRO A 645 -0.09 9.89 -18.67
C PRO A 645 0.63 10.56 -17.50
N THR A 646 0.61 9.90 -16.35
CA THR A 646 1.23 10.41 -15.11
C THR A 646 2.48 9.62 -14.71
N ILE A 647 3.01 8.81 -15.64
CA ILE A 647 4.20 7.99 -15.44
C ILE A 647 5.41 8.70 -16.04
N VAL A 648 6.44 8.91 -15.23
CA VAL A 648 7.76 9.36 -15.67
C VAL A 648 8.51 8.19 -16.26
N THR A 649 8.96 8.30 -17.50
CA THR A 649 9.55 7.20 -18.28
C THR A 649 11.03 7.41 -18.60
N ASN A 650 11.59 8.59 -18.28
CA ASN A 650 13.02 8.83 -18.44
C ASN A 650 13.54 9.88 -17.43
N SER A 651 14.85 9.87 -17.20
CA SER A 651 15.53 10.77 -16.26
C SER A 651 15.95 12.12 -16.86
N ASN A 652 15.50 12.45 -18.07
CA ASN A 652 15.79 13.75 -18.64
C ASN A 652 15.11 14.84 -17.80
N ASP A 653 15.71 16.02 -17.75
CA ASP A 653 15.17 17.15 -17.00
C ASP A 653 13.97 17.82 -17.70
N SER A 654 13.85 17.66 -19.02
CA SER A 654 12.75 18.19 -19.81
C SER A 654 12.43 17.30 -21.01
N GLY A 655 11.32 17.60 -21.69
CA GLY A 655 10.83 16.82 -22.83
C GLY A 655 9.78 15.77 -22.44
N VAL A 656 9.27 15.06 -23.44
CA VAL A 656 8.23 14.04 -23.25
C VAL A 656 8.74 12.91 -22.34
N GLY A 657 7.92 12.49 -21.38
CA GLY A 657 8.25 11.43 -20.43
C GLY A 657 9.18 11.83 -19.27
N SER A 658 9.76 13.04 -19.31
CA SER A 658 10.51 13.60 -18.18
C SER A 658 9.59 13.99 -17.01
N LEU A 659 10.12 14.05 -15.79
CA LEU A 659 9.36 14.50 -14.62
C LEU A 659 8.73 15.88 -14.83
N ARG A 660 9.50 16.83 -15.40
CA ARG A 660 9.01 18.19 -15.69
C ARG A 660 7.89 18.19 -16.72
N GLY A 661 8.03 17.39 -17.79
CA GLY A 661 7.01 17.23 -18.81
C GLY A 661 5.71 16.66 -18.22
N ILE A 662 5.83 15.63 -17.37
CA ILE A 662 4.68 15.00 -16.71
C ILE A 662 3.99 15.96 -15.74
N ILE A 663 4.73 16.73 -14.94
CA ILE A 663 4.14 17.77 -14.06
C ILE A 663 3.32 18.77 -14.88
N ALA A 664 3.86 19.25 -16.00
CA ALA A 664 3.19 20.24 -16.84
C ALA A 664 1.88 19.70 -17.44
N SER A 665 1.89 18.45 -17.93
CA SER A 665 0.71 17.86 -18.58
C SER A 665 -0.31 17.25 -17.62
N ALA A 666 0.09 16.95 -16.38
CA ALA A 666 -0.77 16.31 -15.39
C ALA A 666 -1.99 17.18 -15.02
N CYS A 667 -3.09 16.50 -14.71
CA CYS A 667 -4.27 17.13 -14.14
C CYS A 667 -4.10 17.37 -12.64
N PRO A 668 -4.85 18.32 -12.04
CA PRO A 668 -4.91 18.44 -10.59
C PRO A 668 -5.38 17.14 -9.92
N GLY A 669 -4.72 16.76 -8.85
CA GLY A 669 -4.97 15.53 -8.09
C GLY A 669 -4.29 14.29 -8.67
N SER A 670 -3.61 14.39 -9.82
CA SER A 670 -2.95 13.25 -10.46
C SER A 670 -1.82 12.66 -9.59
N PRO A 671 -1.75 11.32 -9.48
CA PRO A 671 -0.58 10.64 -8.93
C PRO A 671 0.52 10.53 -9.99
N ILE A 672 1.71 11.04 -9.70
CA ILE A 672 2.90 10.92 -10.55
C ILE A 672 3.72 9.73 -10.08
N THR A 673 3.96 8.75 -10.96
CA THR A 673 4.75 7.53 -10.68
C THR A 673 5.97 7.45 -11.60
N PHE A 674 6.87 6.49 -11.34
CA PHE A 674 8.16 6.37 -12.06
C PHE A 674 8.35 4.96 -12.59
N ASP A 675 8.63 4.82 -13.88
CA ASP A 675 9.01 3.56 -14.50
C ASP A 675 10.49 3.27 -14.22
N MET A 676 10.74 2.38 -13.27
CA MET A 676 12.09 1.97 -12.85
C MET A 676 12.62 0.75 -13.64
N THR A 677 11.95 0.35 -14.72
CA THR A 677 12.46 -0.74 -15.56
C THR A 677 13.80 -0.34 -16.21
N PRO A 678 14.73 -1.29 -16.42
CA PRO A 678 16.03 -0.99 -17.01
C PRO A 678 15.90 -0.25 -18.35
N GLY A 679 16.54 0.92 -18.45
CA GLY A 679 16.48 1.78 -19.66
C GLY A 679 15.52 2.97 -19.57
N HIS A 680 14.68 3.06 -18.53
CA HIS A 680 13.75 4.17 -18.30
C HIS A 680 14.29 5.16 -17.25
N VAL A 681 13.67 5.25 -16.06
CA VAL A 681 14.13 6.15 -15.00
C VAL A 681 15.31 5.54 -14.26
N THR A 682 16.41 6.30 -14.22
CA THR A 682 17.60 6.07 -13.42
C THR A 682 17.78 7.16 -12.37
N SER A 683 18.30 6.79 -11.20
CA SER A 683 18.56 7.71 -10.09
C SER A 683 20.00 8.24 -10.15
N PRO A 684 20.25 9.55 -9.97
CA PRO A 684 19.26 10.62 -9.74
C PRO A 684 18.62 11.18 -11.03
N ILE A 685 17.38 11.64 -10.94
CA ILE A 685 16.83 12.64 -11.89
C ILE A 685 17.49 13.98 -11.54
N THR A 686 18.29 14.51 -12.46
CA THR A 686 19.12 15.70 -12.23
C THR A 686 18.51 16.92 -12.92
N LEU A 687 18.17 17.96 -12.14
CA LEU A 687 17.57 19.18 -12.67
C LEU A 687 18.65 20.13 -13.23
N THR A 688 18.47 20.56 -14.48
CA THR A 688 19.40 21.46 -15.19
C THR A 688 18.74 22.74 -15.68
N SER A 689 17.40 22.76 -15.74
CA SER A 689 16.56 23.84 -16.28
C SER A 689 15.85 24.61 -15.16
N GLY A 690 16.33 24.50 -13.92
CA GLY A 690 15.76 25.15 -12.74
C GLY A 690 14.77 24.27 -11.96
N GLU A 691 14.05 24.92 -11.05
CA GLU A 691 13.14 24.27 -10.10
C GLU A 691 11.90 23.65 -10.78
N LEU A 692 11.29 22.67 -10.10
CA LEU A 692 10.00 22.10 -10.49
C LEU A 692 8.86 22.86 -9.81
N VAL A 693 8.05 23.57 -10.60
CA VAL A 693 6.92 24.36 -10.10
C VAL A 693 5.68 23.48 -9.97
N ILE A 694 5.07 23.48 -8.78
CA ILE A 694 3.84 22.76 -8.48
C ILE A 694 2.70 23.78 -8.34
N ASP A 695 1.99 24.01 -9.44
CA ASP A 695 0.91 25.00 -9.58
C ASP A 695 -0.49 24.39 -9.42
N LYS A 696 -0.57 23.07 -9.25
CA LYS A 696 -1.78 22.28 -9.03
C LYS A 696 -1.54 21.18 -8.00
N SER A 697 -2.61 20.61 -7.44
CA SER A 697 -2.47 19.49 -6.52
C SER A 697 -1.83 18.30 -7.24
N LEU A 698 -0.79 17.69 -6.67
CA LEU A 698 -0.09 16.54 -7.25
C LEU A 698 0.42 15.62 -6.14
N THR A 699 0.46 14.32 -6.43
CA THR A 699 1.01 13.31 -5.52
C THR A 699 2.15 12.57 -6.19
N PHE A 700 3.39 12.86 -5.82
CA PHE A 700 4.58 12.16 -6.28
C PHE A 700 4.75 10.85 -5.49
N GLN A 701 4.61 9.72 -6.17
CA GLN A 701 4.76 8.38 -5.61
C GLN A 701 6.06 7.76 -6.14
N GLY A 702 7.13 7.96 -5.39
CA GLY A 702 8.41 7.35 -5.67
C GLY A 702 8.45 5.86 -5.35
N PRO A 703 9.40 5.12 -5.95
CA PRO A 703 9.57 3.69 -5.73
C PRO A 703 10.09 3.34 -4.33
N GLY A 704 10.58 4.33 -3.57
CA GLY A 704 11.25 4.17 -2.28
C GLY A 704 12.36 5.21 -2.13
N ALA A 705 12.50 5.82 -0.95
CA ALA A 705 13.46 6.91 -0.76
C ALA A 705 14.92 6.48 -0.99
N ASN A 706 15.24 5.22 -0.73
CA ASN A 706 16.53 4.60 -1.02
C ASN A 706 16.77 4.27 -2.52
N LEU A 707 15.76 4.42 -3.37
CA LEU A 707 15.82 4.02 -4.78
C LEU A 707 15.89 5.22 -5.74
N LEU A 708 15.10 6.27 -5.52
CA LEU A 708 15.03 7.40 -6.43
C LEU A 708 15.35 8.73 -5.76
N THR A 709 16.35 9.42 -6.31
CA THR A 709 16.72 10.79 -5.94
C THR A 709 16.28 11.77 -7.03
N ILE A 710 15.66 12.88 -6.62
CA ILE A 710 15.41 14.06 -7.45
C ILE A 710 16.37 15.15 -6.95
N SER A 711 17.31 15.54 -7.80
CA SER A 711 18.46 16.37 -7.43
C SER A 711 18.37 17.74 -8.07
N GLY A 712 18.45 18.82 -7.27
CA GLY A 712 18.59 20.20 -7.76
C GLY A 712 19.97 20.53 -8.34
N ASN A 713 20.86 19.53 -8.39
CA ASN A 713 22.19 19.58 -8.98
C ASN A 713 23.12 20.67 -8.41
N ASN A 714 22.92 21.04 -7.15
CA ASN A 714 23.59 22.17 -6.48
C ASN A 714 23.44 23.51 -7.22
N SER A 715 22.47 23.64 -8.12
CA SER A 715 22.32 24.79 -9.00
C SER A 715 20.93 25.41 -8.95
N SER A 716 19.93 24.70 -8.45
CA SER A 716 18.55 25.18 -8.36
C SER A 716 17.85 24.61 -7.13
N ARG A 717 16.77 25.25 -6.70
CA ARG A 717 15.79 24.63 -5.81
C ARG A 717 15.22 23.37 -6.45
N VAL A 718 14.82 22.36 -5.68
CA VAL A 718 14.16 21.17 -6.27
C VAL A 718 12.69 21.46 -6.58
N PHE A 719 11.88 21.81 -5.57
CA PHE A 719 10.44 22.04 -5.74
C PHE A 719 10.00 23.41 -5.24
N ASN A 720 9.13 24.07 -6.02
CA ASN A 720 8.44 25.30 -5.65
C ASN A 720 6.92 25.10 -5.73
N VAL A 721 6.26 25.01 -4.58
CA VAL A 721 4.81 24.84 -4.47
C VAL A 721 4.14 26.20 -4.49
N THR A 722 3.31 26.42 -5.51
CA THR A 722 2.63 27.70 -5.78
C THR A 722 1.11 27.57 -5.81
N VAL A 723 0.58 26.34 -5.90
CA VAL A 723 -0.86 26.07 -5.75
C VAL A 723 -1.35 26.57 -4.39
N ALA A 724 -2.48 27.28 -4.32
CA ALA A 724 -3.03 27.77 -3.04
C ALA A 724 -3.98 26.75 -2.40
N SER A 725 -4.26 26.89 -1.09
CA SER A 725 -5.28 26.10 -0.38
C SER A 725 -6.63 26.11 -1.12
N PRO A 726 -7.35 24.97 -1.23
CA PRO A 726 -7.11 23.67 -0.59
C PRO A 726 -6.12 22.75 -1.35
N GLY A 727 -5.26 23.30 -2.20
CA GLY A 727 -4.25 22.56 -2.96
C GLY A 727 -3.30 21.73 -2.08
N VAL A 728 -2.90 20.57 -2.58
CA VAL A 728 -2.04 19.61 -1.86
C VAL A 728 -0.91 19.12 -2.76
N ALA A 729 0.33 19.26 -2.29
CA ALA A 729 1.51 18.65 -2.89
C ALA A 729 2.02 17.54 -1.97
N THR A 730 1.99 16.28 -2.42
CA THR A 730 2.44 15.13 -1.64
C THR A 730 3.69 14.52 -2.26
N PHE A 731 4.74 14.34 -1.47
CA PHE A 731 6.00 13.69 -1.83
C PHE A 731 6.14 12.41 -1.01
N SER A 732 6.05 11.26 -1.66
CA SER A 732 6.08 9.95 -1.01
C SER A 732 7.16 9.06 -1.59
N GLY A 733 7.98 8.40 -0.76
CA GLY A 733 8.96 7.41 -1.23
C GLY A 733 10.07 7.97 -2.12
N LEU A 734 10.54 9.20 -1.87
CA LEU A 734 11.56 9.87 -2.69
C LEU A 734 12.70 10.41 -1.83
N THR A 735 13.90 10.49 -2.41
CA THR A 735 14.95 11.39 -1.93
C THR A 735 14.91 12.69 -2.71
N ILE A 736 14.86 13.82 -2.01
CA ILE A 736 14.91 15.18 -2.57
C ILE A 736 16.22 15.80 -2.09
N SER A 737 17.16 16.09 -2.99
CA SER A 737 18.50 16.46 -2.57
C SER A 737 19.20 17.48 -3.43
N ASN A 738 20.31 18.00 -2.89
CA ASN A 738 21.24 18.90 -3.58
C ASN A 738 20.53 20.13 -4.19
N GLY A 739 19.40 20.55 -3.63
CA GLY A 739 18.73 21.79 -4.00
C GLY A 739 19.52 22.96 -3.46
N THR A 740 19.89 23.94 -4.29
CA THR A 740 20.66 25.11 -3.85
C THR A 740 20.06 26.39 -4.40
N VAL A 741 19.84 27.37 -3.51
CA VAL A 741 19.44 28.73 -3.88
C VAL A 741 20.45 29.76 -3.35
N THR A 742 20.87 30.67 -4.23
CA THR A 742 21.85 31.73 -3.95
C THR A 742 21.22 33.12 -4.10
N GLY A 743 21.97 34.19 -3.80
CA GLY A 743 21.55 35.56 -4.10
C GLY A 743 20.45 36.12 -3.19
N GLY A 744 20.37 35.66 -1.94
CA GLY A 744 19.35 36.14 -0.99
C GLY A 744 18.01 35.41 -1.12
N ASN A 745 18.02 34.19 -1.66
CA ASN A 745 16.84 33.34 -1.78
C ASN A 745 16.78 32.28 -0.67
N SER A 746 15.59 31.71 -0.51
CA SER A 746 15.14 30.86 0.59
C SER A 746 14.50 29.58 0.06
N GLY A 747 14.47 28.49 0.85
CA GLY A 747 13.91 27.19 0.43
C GLY A 747 14.83 26.45 -0.53
N GLY A 748 15.79 25.67 -0.05
CA GLY A 748 16.73 24.93 -0.91
C GLY A 748 16.11 23.68 -1.54
N GLY A 749 15.50 22.82 -0.73
CA GLY A 749 14.83 21.60 -1.20
C GLY A 749 13.42 21.89 -1.70
N ILE A 750 12.53 22.24 -0.77
CA ILE A 750 11.12 22.55 -1.04
C ILE A 750 10.81 23.96 -0.53
N LEU A 751 10.28 24.80 -1.40
CA LEU A 751 9.61 26.05 -1.02
C LEU A 751 8.10 25.87 -1.13
N ASN A 752 7.37 26.00 -0.02
CA ASN A 752 5.94 26.23 -0.05
C ASN A 752 5.68 27.74 -0.12
N ASN A 753 5.55 28.25 -1.35
CA ASN A 753 5.34 29.67 -1.64
C ASN A 753 3.84 30.03 -1.70
N SER A 754 3.01 29.34 -0.94
CA SER A 754 1.56 29.48 -0.99
C SER A 754 0.91 29.05 0.33
N THR A 755 -0.42 28.94 0.34
CA THR A 755 -1.19 28.42 1.48
C THR A 755 -1.49 26.92 1.39
N ALA A 756 -0.84 26.18 0.47
CA ALA A 756 -1.09 24.76 0.26
C ALA A 756 -0.61 23.86 1.41
N THR A 757 -1.14 22.65 1.42
CA THR A 757 -0.63 21.55 2.23
C THR A 757 0.51 20.83 1.48
N VAL A 758 1.66 20.72 2.12
CA VAL A 758 2.80 19.93 1.65
C VAL A 758 2.95 18.70 2.55
N ASN A 759 2.85 17.51 1.97
CA ASN A 759 3.06 16.25 2.68
C ASN A 759 4.39 15.63 2.25
N LEU A 760 5.23 15.25 3.20
CA LEU A 760 6.46 14.49 2.99
C LEU A 760 6.35 13.17 3.76
N ILE A 761 6.24 12.06 3.03
CA ILE A 761 5.86 10.75 3.57
C ILE A 761 6.92 9.72 3.16
N ASN A 762 7.43 8.91 4.08
CA ASN A 762 8.41 7.85 3.75
C ASN A 762 9.56 8.34 2.85
N SER A 763 10.01 9.58 3.04
CA SER A 763 10.89 10.29 2.11
C SER A 763 12.13 10.84 2.82
N THR A 764 13.17 11.15 2.05
CA THR A 764 14.40 11.77 2.57
C THR A 764 14.61 13.13 1.91
N LEU A 765 14.85 14.17 2.71
CA LEU A 765 15.21 15.50 2.23
C LEU A 765 16.62 15.82 2.71
N SER A 766 17.60 15.83 1.80
CA SER A 766 19.00 15.86 2.19
C SER A 766 19.92 16.77 1.39
N ASN A 767 20.94 17.32 2.05
CA ASN A 767 22.00 18.13 1.41
C ASN A 767 21.46 19.35 0.62
N ASN A 768 20.31 19.90 1.02
CA ASN A 768 19.76 21.09 0.40
C ASN A 768 20.29 22.36 1.09
N THR A 769 20.56 23.41 0.33
CA THR A 769 21.22 24.63 0.79
C THR A 769 20.42 25.89 0.41
N ALA A 770 20.20 26.77 1.38
CA ALA A 770 19.58 28.08 1.16
C ALA A 770 20.46 29.23 1.68
N SER A 771 20.57 30.30 0.89
CA SER A 771 21.35 31.49 1.25
C SER A 771 20.74 32.35 2.37
N ILE A 772 19.47 32.14 2.74
CA ILE A 772 18.80 32.82 3.86
C ILE A 772 18.18 31.79 4.81
N SER A 773 17.01 31.26 4.47
CA SER A 773 16.23 30.40 5.38
C SER A 773 15.66 29.16 4.69
N GLY A 774 15.43 28.10 5.47
CA GLY A 774 14.79 26.86 5.01
C GLY A 774 15.68 26.08 4.05
N GLY A 775 16.76 25.48 4.57
CA GLY A 775 17.67 24.66 3.75
C GLY A 775 16.92 23.51 3.11
N GLY A 776 16.23 22.72 3.93
CA GLY A 776 15.34 21.64 3.50
C GLY A 776 14.01 22.19 3.01
N ILE A 777 13.15 22.60 3.95
CA ILE A 777 11.81 23.12 3.69
C ILE A 777 11.71 24.57 4.16
N LEU A 778 11.11 25.42 3.33
CA LEU A 778 10.56 26.68 3.77
C LEU A 778 9.05 26.70 3.59
N ASN A 779 8.31 26.92 4.67
CA ASN A 779 6.86 27.12 4.65
C ASN A 779 6.54 28.60 4.78
N PHE A 780 5.83 29.19 3.82
CA PHE A 780 5.45 30.59 3.85
C PHE A 780 3.96 30.77 4.20
N SER A 781 3.60 31.96 4.72
CA SER A 781 2.22 32.37 4.99
C SER A 781 1.47 31.43 5.97
N SER A 782 0.40 30.77 5.52
CA SER A 782 -0.50 29.96 6.33
C SER A 782 -0.62 28.53 5.80
N GLY A 783 0.38 28.07 5.02
CA GLY A 783 0.43 26.70 4.49
C GLY A 783 0.67 25.66 5.58
N VAL A 784 0.40 24.40 5.26
CA VAL A 784 0.58 23.28 6.21
C VAL A 784 1.70 22.38 5.71
N VAL A 785 2.64 22.01 6.56
CA VAL A 785 3.68 21.01 6.25
C VAL A 785 3.50 19.81 7.14
N ASN A 786 3.29 18.64 6.55
CA ASN A 786 3.23 17.36 7.26
C ASN A 786 4.43 16.51 6.88
N VAL A 787 5.22 16.09 7.86
CA VAL A 787 6.37 15.21 7.70
C VAL A 787 6.09 13.93 8.47
N SER A 788 6.02 12.80 7.78
CA SER A 788 5.75 11.49 8.38
C SER A 788 6.71 10.40 7.88
N ASN A 789 7.19 9.56 8.80
CA ASN A 789 8.10 8.44 8.50
C ASN A 789 9.32 8.85 7.64
N SER A 790 9.79 10.07 7.81
CA SER A 790 10.72 10.72 6.88
C SER A 790 11.99 11.19 7.58
N THR A 791 13.04 11.42 6.79
CA THR A 791 14.34 11.90 7.28
C THR A 791 14.68 13.24 6.65
N LEU A 792 14.95 14.25 7.46
CA LEU A 792 15.49 15.53 6.99
C LEU A 792 16.93 15.63 7.50
N ASN A 793 17.93 15.53 6.62
CA ASN A 793 19.31 15.51 7.06
C ASN A 793 20.30 16.35 6.24
N ASN A 794 21.30 16.91 6.92
CA ASN A 794 22.39 17.68 6.29
C ASN A 794 21.91 18.86 5.43
N ASN A 795 20.73 19.41 5.71
CA ASN A 795 20.26 20.61 5.02
C ASN A 795 20.82 21.86 5.71
N THR A 796 21.21 22.85 4.93
CA THR A 796 21.93 24.04 5.42
C THR A 796 21.20 25.32 5.02
N ALA A 797 20.98 26.20 5.99
CA ALA A 797 20.55 27.58 5.77
C ALA A 797 21.60 28.53 6.35
N ALA A 798 21.91 29.62 5.66
CA ALA A 798 22.88 30.59 6.15
C ALA A 798 22.43 31.29 7.44
N LEU A 799 21.10 31.50 7.61
CA LEU A 799 20.52 32.16 8.79
C LEU A 799 19.68 31.20 9.64
N SER A 800 18.54 30.73 9.14
CA SER A 800 17.54 30.06 9.99
C SER A 800 16.83 28.87 9.32
N GLY A 801 16.52 27.85 10.11
CA GLY A 801 15.78 26.66 9.68
C GLY A 801 16.58 25.82 8.70
N GLY A 802 17.61 25.12 9.18
CA GLY A 802 18.41 24.23 8.34
C GLY A 802 17.54 23.14 7.73
N GLY A 803 16.80 22.42 8.57
CA GLY A 803 15.81 21.42 8.17
C GLY A 803 14.51 22.07 7.70
N ILE A 804 13.80 22.74 8.61
CA ILE A 804 12.50 23.39 8.35
C ILE A 804 12.54 24.84 8.85
N PHE A 805 12.13 25.77 7.99
CA PHE A 805 11.79 27.14 8.39
C PHE A 805 10.29 27.36 8.19
N ASN A 806 9.56 27.60 9.27
CA ASN A 806 8.15 27.94 9.24
C ASN A 806 7.96 29.45 9.42
N ASN A 807 7.47 30.12 8.38
CA ASN A 807 7.26 31.55 8.36
C ASN A 807 5.76 31.89 8.30
N GLY A 808 5.26 32.55 9.34
CA GLY A 808 3.87 33.02 9.39
C GLY A 808 3.01 32.22 10.37
N THR A 809 1.77 31.93 10.00
CA THR A 809 0.79 31.25 10.86
C THR A 809 0.50 29.82 10.43
N GLY A 810 1.29 29.30 9.48
CA GLY A 810 1.17 27.93 8.97
C GLY A 810 1.51 26.87 10.03
N THR A 811 0.93 25.68 9.86
CA THR A 811 1.14 24.54 10.78
C THR A 811 2.23 23.62 10.26
N VAL A 812 3.14 23.19 11.13
CA VAL A 812 4.10 22.11 10.84
C VAL A 812 3.80 20.91 11.74
N ASN A 813 3.61 19.75 11.14
CA ASN A 813 3.43 18.48 11.85
C ASN A 813 4.59 17.55 11.51
N VAL A 814 5.28 17.03 12.52
CA VAL A 814 6.39 16.08 12.39
C VAL A 814 6.06 14.83 13.19
N ILE A 815 5.93 13.69 12.52
CA ILE A 815 5.46 12.44 13.10
C ILE A 815 6.38 11.30 12.69
N ASN A 816 6.80 10.45 13.64
CA ASN A 816 7.63 9.27 13.34
C ASN A 816 8.84 9.60 12.43
N SER A 817 9.49 10.74 12.65
CA SER A 817 10.48 11.26 11.70
C SER A 817 11.79 11.63 12.39
N THR A 818 12.88 11.58 11.63
CA THR A 818 14.23 11.92 12.11
C THR A 818 14.71 13.19 11.43
N ILE A 819 15.06 14.21 12.21
CA ILE A 819 15.66 15.47 11.72
C ILE A 819 17.07 15.58 12.30
N SER A 820 18.10 15.44 11.46
CA SER A 820 19.48 15.36 11.97
C SER A 820 20.55 15.98 11.08
N GLY A 821 21.63 16.49 11.67
CA GLY A 821 22.75 17.06 10.91
C GLY A 821 22.43 18.35 10.14
N ASN A 822 21.26 18.97 10.35
CA ASN A 822 20.89 20.19 9.67
C ASN A 822 21.56 21.42 10.31
N SER A 823 21.85 22.44 9.52
CA SER A 823 22.63 23.62 9.94
C SER A 823 21.91 24.94 9.69
N GLY A 824 21.81 25.79 10.71
CA GLY A 824 21.15 27.10 10.73
C GLY A 824 20.64 27.42 12.15
N SER A 825 20.30 28.67 12.49
CA SER A 825 19.57 28.91 13.76
C SER A 825 18.22 28.20 13.69
N GLY A 826 17.79 27.47 14.73
CA GLY A 826 16.71 26.49 14.54
C GLY A 826 17.16 25.39 13.58
N GLY A 827 18.34 24.80 13.82
CA GLY A 827 19.05 23.95 12.86
C GLY A 827 18.16 22.83 12.34
N GLY A 828 17.44 22.16 13.24
CA GLY A 828 16.34 21.28 12.86
C GLY A 828 15.11 22.06 12.38
N ILE A 829 14.48 22.81 13.29
CA ILE A 829 13.25 23.58 13.03
C ILE A 829 13.39 25.01 13.54
N PHE A 830 13.07 26.00 12.71
CA PHE A 830 12.90 27.38 13.12
C PHE A 830 11.45 27.81 12.87
N ASN A 831 10.77 28.27 13.91
CA ASN A 831 9.39 28.75 13.84
C ASN A 831 9.33 30.25 14.11
N VAL A 832 8.60 30.99 13.26
CA VAL A 832 8.37 32.43 13.41
C VAL A 832 6.88 32.68 13.72
N GLN A 833 6.56 33.71 14.50
CA GLN A 833 5.17 34.13 14.78
C GLN A 833 4.35 33.04 15.50
N SER A 834 3.04 32.93 15.24
CA SER A 834 2.10 32.08 15.98
C SER A 834 1.72 30.79 15.25
N GLY A 835 2.51 30.34 14.26
CA GLY A 835 2.28 29.08 13.55
C GLY A 835 2.48 27.86 14.46
N PRO A 836 1.51 26.92 14.55
CA PRO A 836 1.64 25.72 15.37
C PRO A 836 2.72 24.76 14.83
N VAL A 837 3.53 24.18 15.72
CA VAL A 837 4.48 23.11 15.39
C VAL A 837 4.21 21.91 16.31
N ASN A 838 3.72 20.81 15.75
CA ASN A 838 3.42 19.60 16.48
C ASN A 838 4.48 18.54 16.17
N VAL A 839 5.24 18.10 17.17
CA VAL A 839 6.25 17.05 17.03
C VAL A 839 5.83 15.85 17.88
N THR A 840 5.66 14.70 17.24
CA THR A 840 5.21 13.47 17.89
C THR A 840 6.07 12.28 17.46
N ASN A 841 6.47 11.43 18.41
CA ASN A 841 7.24 10.21 18.12
C ASN A 841 8.47 10.45 17.23
N SER A 842 9.16 11.57 17.38
CA SER A 842 10.19 12.01 16.43
C SER A 842 11.52 12.27 17.12
N THR A 843 12.61 12.16 16.36
CA THR A 843 13.98 12.38 16.87
C THR A 843 14.60 13.57 16.16
N ILE A 844 14.92 14.62 16.91
CA ILE A 844 15.60 15.84 16.43
C ILE A 844 16.96 15.92 17.12
N SER A 845 18.02 15.53 16.42
CA SER A 845 19.34 15.32 17.03
C SER A 845 20.51 15.64 16.10
N GLY A 846 21.63 16.10 16.63
CA GLY A 846 22.83 16.41 15.86
C GLY A 846 22.69 17.61 14.92
N ASN A 847 21.68 18.46 15.10
CA ASN A 847 21.51 19.69 14.33
C ASN A 847 22.35 20.83 14.95
N THR A 848 22.79 21.78 14.14
CA THR A 848 23.72 22.83 14.56
C THR A 848 23.22 24.23 14.20
N ALA A 849 23.26 25.16 15.15
CA ALA A 849 23.11 26.60 14.91
C ALA A 849 24.49 27.26 14.89
N PRO A 850 25.12 27.48 13.72
CA PRO A 850 26.50 27.94 13.64
C PRO A 850 26.65 29.43 14.00
N GLY A 851 27.86 29.80 14.41
CA GLY A 851 28.25 31.20 14.68
C GLY A 851 27.84 31.73 16.06
N PRO A 852 28.39 32.88 16.47
CA PRO A 852 28.21 33.43 17.82
C PRO A 852 26.79 33.91 18.12
N SER A 853 25.97 34.16 17.08
CA SER A 853 24.56 34.53 17.20
C SER A 853 23.58 33.38 16.93
N GLY A 854 24.08 32.19 16.58
CA GLY A 854 23.26 31.03 16.28
C GLY A 854 22.73 30.37 17.56
N ALA A 855 21.40 30.27 17.68
CA ALA A 855 20.71 29.65 18.83
C ALA A 855 19.70 28.60 18.36
N GLY A 856 19.26 27.72 19.26
CA GLY A 856 18.25 26.70 18.97
C GLY A 856 18.74 25.68 17.96
N GLY A 857 19.83 24.95 18.22
CA GLY A 857 20.34 23.95 17.28
C GLY A 857 19.28 22.92 16.86
N GLY A 858 18.47 22.43 17.80
CA GLY A 858 17.32 21.57 17.54
C GLY A 858 16.11 22.35 17.04
N ILE A 859 15.39 23.00 17.97
CA ILE A 859 14.20 23.82 17.66
C ILE A 859 14.37 25.24 18.21
N TYR A 860 14.08 26.24 17.38
CA TYR A 860 13.96 27.63 17.80
C TYR A 860 12.51 28.10 17.60
N ASN A 861 11.82 28.45 18.68
CA ASN A 861 10.52 29.13 18.63
C ASN A 861 10.69 30.65 18.81
N ASN A 862 10.60 31.40 17.72
CA ASN A 862 10.62 32.87 17.74
C ASN A 862 9.20 33.43 17.91
N SER A 863 8.55 33.04 19.00
CA SER A 863 7.20 33.44 19.36
C SER A 863 7.10 33.77 20.84
N ALA A 864 6.25 34.73 21.19
CA ALA A 864 5.92 35.01 22.58
C ALA A 864 4.95 33.96 23.18
N SER A 865 4.31 33.14 22.33
CA SER A 865 3.35 32.10 22.74
C SER A 865 3.89 30.69 22.52
N PRO A 866 3.56 29.71 23.39
CA PRO A 866 3.99 28.33 23.25
C PRO A 866 3.19 27.62 22.15
N VAL A 867 3.56 27.88 20.90
CA VAL A 867 2.92 27.30 19.71
C VAL A 867 3.58 25.99 19.27
N ILE A 868 4.53 25.47 20.04
CA ILE A 868 5.20 24.19 19.77
C ILE A 868 4.75 23.16 20.80
N ASP A 869 4.13 22.09 20.31
CA ASP A 869 3.68 20.94 21.09
C ASP A 869 4.63 19.76 20.87
N LEU A 870 5.23 19.26 21.95
CA LEU A 870 6.11 18.08 21.93
C LEU A 870 5.44 16.90 22.64
N ARG A 871 5.36 15.75 21.96
CA ARG A 871 4.87 14.49 22.55
C ARG A 871 5.79 13.33 22.21
N ASN A 872 6.15 12.52 23.20
CA ASN A 872 6.87 11.26 22.99
C ASN A 872 8.10 11.38 22.06
N SER A 873 8.81 12.51 22.11
CA SER A 873 9.84 12.88 21.14
C SER A 873 11.19 13.20 21.79
N ILE A 874 12.27 12.97 21.05
CA ILE A 874 13.64 13.29 21.47
C ILE A 874 14.08 14.60 20.81
N VAL A 875 14.52 15.58 21.61
CA VAL A 875 15.25 16.76 21.14
C VAL A 875 16.53 16.91 21.97
N ALA A 876 17.63 16.37 21.46
CA ALA A 876 18.89 16.26 22.21
C ALA A 876 20.12 16.17 21.30
N LEU A 877 21.31 16.36 21.86
CA LEU A 877 22.60 16.30 21.13
C LEU A 877 22.71 17.32 19.98
N ASN A 878 21.94 18.39 20.03
CA ASN A 878 22.09 19.50 19.09
C ASN A 878 23.14 20.50 19.62
N ALA A 879 23.60 21.41 18.76
CA ALA A 879 24.64 22.38 19.08
C ALA A 879 24.22 23.80 18.70
N ALA A 880 24.61 24.79 19.50
CA ALA A 880 24.42 26.21 19.21
C ALA A 880 25.73 26.96 19.49
N GLY A 881 26.24 27.70 18.49
CA GLY A 881 27.49 28.45 18.60
C GLY A 881 27.42 29.61 19.58
N SER A 882 26.22 30.16 19.85
CA SER A 882 25.99 31.12 20.93
C SER A 882 26.02 30.49 22.32
N GLY A 883 25.92 29.17 22.44
CA GLY A 883 25.69 28.45 23.68
C GLY A 883 24.25 28.57 24.22
N LEU A 884 23.36 29.29 23.54
CA LEU A 884 21.97 29.50 23.98
C LEU A 884 21.05 28.39 23.45
N GLY A 885 20.53 27.56 24.36
CA GLY A 885 19.50 26.56 24.07
C GLY A 885 19.84 25.68 22.88
N PRO A 886 20.91 24.87 22.93
CA PRO A 886 21.32 24.04 21.81
C PRO A 886 20.21 23.09 21.35
N ASP A 887 19.36 22.58 22.25
CA ASP A 887 18.26 21.68 21.88
C ASP A 887 16.95 22.43 21.64
N LEU A 888 16.54 23.32 22.55
CA LEU A 888 15.32 24.11 22.46
C LEU A 888 15.55 25.57 22.86
N VAL A 889 14.92 26.50 22.13
CA VAL A 889 14.83 27.92 22.49
C VAL A 889 13.40 28.42 22.36
N GLY A 890 12.95 29.20 23.34
CA GLY A 890 11.62 29.82 23.35
C GLY A 890 10.55 28.99 24.07
N PRO A 891 9.31 29.51 24.16
CA PRO A 891 8.24 28.84 24.88
C PRO A 891 7.73 27.61 24.12
N MET A 892 7.51 26.52 24.85
CA MET A 892 7.03 25.22 24.34
C MET A 892 5.87 24.74 25.21
N THR A 893 5.15 23.72 24.74
CA THR A 893 4.17 22.98 25.52
C THR A 893 4.54 21.51 25.49
N SER A 894 4.72 20.92 26.67
CA SER A 894 4.81 19.47 26.78
C SER A 894 3.43 18.83 26.72
N GLN A 895 3.30 17.90 25.80
CA GLN A 895 2.19 16.97 25.71
C GLN A 895 2.54 15.59 26.30
N GLY A 896 3.67 15.49 27.02
CA GLY A 896 4.12 14.34 27.78
C GLY A 896 5.20 13.48 27.10
N HIS A 897 5.98 12.81 27.95
CA HIS A 897 6.98 11.78 27.64
C HIS A 897 8.06 12.21 26.65
N ASN A 898 8.57 13.43 26.75
CA ASN A 898 9.65 13.91 25.88
C ASN A 898 11.03 13.73 26.52
N LEU A 899 12.06 13.52 25.70
CA LEU A 899 13.44 13.58 26.15
C LEU A 899 14.11 14.81 25.55
N VAL A 900 14.40 15.79 26.41
CA VAL A 900 15.10 17.02 26.05
C VAL A 900 16.48 17.02 26.67
N GLY A 901 17.52 17.10 25.83
CA GLY A 901 18.90 17.03 26.28
C GLY A 901 19.26 18.18 27.23
N LYS A 902 18.94 19.41 26.82
CA LYS A 902 19.05 20.64 27.62
C LYS A 902 17.87 21.57 27.33
N SER A 903 17.16 22.03 28.36
CA SER A 903 16.03 22.97 28.21
C SER A 903 16.40 24.44 28.45
N ASP A 904 17.67 24.78 28.48
CA ASP A 904 18.16 26.12 28.75
C ASP A 904 17.56 27.14 27.77
N ASN A 905 16.90 28.17 28.31
CA ASN A 905 16.19 29.21 27.56
C ASN A 905 14.92 28.73 26.81
N SER A 906 14.41 27.56 27.16
CA SER A 906 13.04 27.13 26.85
C SER A 906 12.17 27.08 28.12
N SER A 907 10.86 27.17 27.95
CA SER A 907 9.89 27.06 29.06
C SER A 907 8.75 26.12 28.67
N GLY A 908 8.08 25.52 29.66
CA GLY A 908 6.94 24.62 29.46
C GLY A 908 7.27 23.12 29.44
N LEU A 909 8.54 22.76 29.69
CA LEU A 909 9.02 21.40 29.90
C LEU A 909 9.71 21.32 31.26
N THR A 910 9.33 20.34 32.09
CA THR A 910 9.85 20.16 33.45
C THR A 910 10.22 18.71 33.67
N ASN A 911 11.45 18.45 34.12
CA ASN A 911 11.92 17.09 34.38
C ASN A 911 11.03 16.35 35.39
N GLY A 912 10.60 15.14 35.04
CA GLY A 912 9.71 14.28 35.84
C GLY A 912 8.23 14.66 35.80
N SER A 913 7.86 15.76 35.14
CA SER A 913 6.46 16.14 34.92
C SER A 913 5.94 15.49 33.63
N ASN A 914 4.73 14.92 33.64
CA ASN A 914 4.12 14.27 32.48
C ASN A 914 5.03 13.23 31.78
N GLY A 915 5.94 12.58 32.52
CA GLY A 915 6.90 11.62 31.96
C GLY A 915 8.08 12.24 31.21
N ASP A 916 8.24 13.57 31.21
CA ASP A 916 9.35 14.23 30.52
C ASP A 916 10.70 14.00 31.22
N LEU A 917 11.73 13.76 30.42
CA LEU A 917 13.14 13.66 30.81
C LEU A 917 13.88 14.89 30.29
N VAL A 918 14.15 15.85 31.17
CA VAL A 918 14.64 17.18 30.78
C VAL A 918 15.96 17.50 31.48
N GLY A 919 17.03 17.64 30.70
CA GLY A 919 18.34 18.03 31.22
C GLY A 919 18.53 19.53 31.36
N THR A 920 19.56 19.91 32.11
CA THR A 920 20.01 21.30 32.31
C THR A 920 21.40 21.49 31.71
N THR A 921 21.87 22.74 31.64
CA THR A 921 23.24 23.03 31.20
C THR A 921 24.32 22.36 32.04
N THR A 922 24.11 22.27 33.37
CA THR A 922 25.05 21.63 34.31
C THR A 922 24.87 20.12 34.43
N ALA A 923 23.71 19.60 34.03
CA ALA A 923 23.38 18.17 34.07
C ALA A 923 22.51 17.80 32.85
N PRO A 924 23.11 17.70 31.65
CA PRO A 924 22.38 17.35 30.44
C PRO A 924 21.94 15.88 30.47
N VAL A 925 20.80 15.59 29.86
CA VAL A 925 20.34 14.21 29.66
C VAL A 925 20.85 13.73 28.30
N ASN A 926 21.55 12.60 28.27
CA ASN A 926 22.00 11.98 27.03
C ASN A 926 20.99 10.91 26.59
N PRO A 927 20.38 11.01 25.39
CA PRO A 927 19.47 9.98 24.89
C PRO A 927 20.18 8.68 24.48
N LEU A 928 21.51 8.67 24.40
CA LEU A 928 22.31 7.52 23.94
C LEU A 928 21.84 7.01 22.58
N LEU A 929 21.93 7.88 21.57
CA LEU A 929 21.58 7.57 20.20
C LEU A 929 22.79 7.04 19.42
N GLY A 930 22.55 6.04 18.56
CA GLY A 930 23.47 5.64 17.50
C GLY A 930 23.54 6.70 16.39
N PRO A 931 24.49 6.55 15.44
CA PRO A 931 24.56 7.42 14.27
C PRO A 931 23.30 7.29 13.40
N LEU A 932 23.03 8.30 12.57
CA LEU A 932 22.02 8.20 11.52
C LEU A 932 22.44 7.09 10.53
N ALA A 933 21.61 6.06 10.41
CA ALA A 933 21.94 4.88 9.61
C ALA A 933 20.68 4.23 9.03
N ASN A 934 20.88 3.30 8.08
CA ASN A 934 19.81 2.42 7.64
C ASN A 934 19.61 1.32 8.69
N ASN A 935 18.55 1.44 9.50
CA ASN A 935 18.18 0.46 10.52
C ASN A 935 16.99 -0.43 10.09
N GLY A 936 16.81 -0.64 8.77
CA GLY A 936 15.82 -1.58 8.20
C GLY A 936 14.54 -0.96 7.64
N GLY A 937 14.41 0.37 7.66
CA GLY A 937 13.23 1.09 7.15
C GLY A 937 13.41 1.73 5.77
N PRO A 938 12.35 2.37 5.22
CA PRO A 938 12.42 3.10 3.95
C PRO A 938 13.30 4.35 4.02
N THR A 939 13.53 4.88 5.23
CA THR A 939 14.34 6.07 5.50
C THR A 939 15.30 5.82 6.67
N GLN A 940 16.37 6.61 6.77
CA GLN A 940 17.38 6.44 7.83
C GLN A 940 16.88 6.95 9.19
N THR A 941 17.21 6.23 10.25
CA THR A 941 16.84 6.55 11.64
C THR A 941 18.06 6.58 12.55
N MET A 942 17.89 7.06 13.78
CA MET A 942 18.89 6.93 14.85
C MET A 942 18.39 5.92 15.88
N ALA A 943 19.05 4.79 15.99
CA ALA A 943 18.68 3.73 16.95
C ALA A 943 19.02 4.12 18.39
N LEU A 944 18.24 3.64 19.35
CA LEU A 944 18.56 3.74 20.78
C LEU A 944 19.67 2.74 21.14
N LEU A 945 20.66 3.18 21.90
CA LEU A 945 21.75 2.31 22.37
C LEU A 945 21.39 1.70 23.74
N PRO A 946 22.04 0.58 24.15
CA PRO A 946 21.88 0.04 25.50
C PRO A 946 22.10 1.11 26.57
N GLY A 947 21.30 1.11 27.63
CA GLY A 947 21.37 2.15 28.67
C GLY A 947 20.59 3.42 28.36
N SER A 948 20.02 3.56 27.15
CA SER A 948 19.25 4.75 26.78
C SER A 948 18.06 4.97 27.74
N PRO A 949 17.91 6.20 28.28
CA PRO A 949 16.77 6.54 29.11
C PRO A 949 15.47 6.72 28.31
N ALA A 950 15.51 6.64 26.97
CA ALA A 950 14.33 6.70 26.11
C ALA A 950 13.66 5.32 25.94
N ILE A 951 14.35 4.22 26.27
CA ILE A 951 13.82 2.86 26.13
C ILE A 951 12.72 2.63 27.18
N ASN A 952 11.55 2.18 26.72
CA ASN A 952 10.34 1.91 27.49
C ASN A 952 9.88 3.11 28.35
N ALA A 953 10.15 4.34 27.90
CA ALA A 953 9.87 5.57 28.65
C ALA A 953 8.70 6.40 28.09
N GLY A 954 8.12 5.95 26.97
CA GLY A 954 7.07 6.66 26.26
C GLY A 954 5.65 6.38 26.76
N ASP A 955 4.68 7.01 26.09
CA ASP A 955 3.25 6.84 26.39
C ASP A 955 2.53 6.02 25.31
N ASN A 956 2.10 4.80 25.65
CA ASN A 956 1.34 3.95 24.75
C ASN A 956 0.01 4.57 24.31
N ALA A 957 -0.63 5.38 25.17
CA ALA A 957 -1.92 5.99 24.85
C ALA A 957 -1.79 7.01 23.71
N ALA A 958 -0.62 7.67 23.60
CA ALA A 958 -0.28 8.57 22.51
C ALA A 958 -0.16 7.86 21.14
N ILE A 959 0.07 6.54 21.11
CA ILE A 959 0.18 5.73 19.88
C ILE A 959 -1.20 5.31 19.35
N ILE A 960 -2.18 5.13 20.25
CA ILE A 960 -3.53 4.63 19.94
C ILE A 960 -4.42 5.76 19.36
N ASN A 961 -4.01 7.03 19.46
CA ASN A 961 -4.81 8.18 19.05
C ASN A 961 -3.97 9.33 18.44
N PRO A 962 -3.32 9.13 17.27
CA PRO A 962 -2.60 10.22 16.62
C PRO A 962 -3.58 11.30 16.09
N PRO A 963 -3.18 12.59 16.10
CA PRO A 963 -4.04 13.70 15.69
C PRO A 963 -4.35 13.76 14.18
N PHE A 964 -3.79 12.87 13.34
CA PHE A 964 -4.06 12.80 11.89
C PHE A 964 -4.16 11.34 11.41
N ASP A 965 -4.87 11.13 10.30
CA ASP A 965 -5.33 9.84 9.77
C ASP A 965 -4.29 8.69 9.78
N GLY A 966 -4.57 7.66 10.59
CA GLY A 966 -3.86 6.37 10.65
C GLY A 966 -3.02 6.18 11.92
N PRO A 967 -3.27 5.15 12.76
CA PRO A 967 -2.37 4.81 13.87
C PRO A 967 -1.01 4.37 13.32
N PRO A 968 0.12 4.95 13.78
CA PRO A 968 1.42 4.34 13.55
C PRO A 968 1.52 3.11 14.45
N PHE A 969 0.98 1.98 14.00
CA PHE A 969 1.28 0.68 14.61
C PHE A 969 2.76 0.32 14.43
N THR A 970 3.50 1.11 13.66
CA THR A 970 4.93 0.97 13.41
C THR A 970 5.70 2.23 13.78
N ASP A 971 7.00 2.09 14.07
CA ASP A 971 7.90 3.25 14.14
C ASP A 971 8.25 3.80 12.74
N GLN A 972 9.21 4.71 12.64
CA GLN A 972 9.64 5.31 11.36
C GLN A 972 10.01 4.27 10.29
N ARG A 973 10.46 3.08 10.69
CA ARG A 973 10.88 2.03 9.76
C ARG A 973 9.71 1.36 9.04
N GLY A 974 8.48 1.59 9.48
CA GLY A 974 7.28 1.11 8.81
C GLY A 974 7.03 -0.39 9.04
N THR A 975 6.41 -1.04 8.07
CA THR A 975 5.95 -2.44 8.15
C THR A 975 7.03 -3.38 8.69
N GLY A 976 6.68 -4.19 9.71
CA GLY A 976 7.59 -5.12 10.37
C GLY A 976 8.31 -4.56 11.61
N PHE A 977 8.14 -3.28 11.92
CA PHE A 977 8.72 -2.61 13.08
C PHE A 977 7.63 -1.99 13.96
N ASN A 978 6.97 -2.84 14.76
CA ASN A 978 5.89 -2.42 15.65
C ASN A 978 6.31 -1.28 16.57
N ARG A 979 5.38 -0.36 16.85
CA ARG A 979 5.64 0.83 17.66
C ARG A 979 5.59 0.61 19.17
N ILE A 980 5.08 -0.54 19.61
CA ILE A 980 5.08 -0.93 21.03
C ILE A 980 5.71 -2.31 21.09
N VAL A 981 6.91 -2.39 21.63
CA VAL A 981 7.60 -3.66 21.90
C VAL A 981 7.87 -3.75 23.39
N ASN A 982 7.85 -4.96 23.97
CA ASN A 982 8.11 -5.15 25.41
C ASN A 982 7.24 -4.29 26.34
N THR A 983 5.95 -4.13 26.00
CA THR A 983 4.86 -3.48 26.76
C THR A 983 4.80 -1.95 26.77
N THR A 984 5.88 -1.21 26.53
CA THR A 984 5.88 0.27 26.58
C THR A 984 6.66 0.84 25.40
N VAL A 985 6.08 1.80 24.70
CA VAL A 985 6.73 2.50 23.58
C VAL A 985 7.95 3.29 24.04
N ASP A 986 8.92 3.39 23.15
CA ASP A 986 10.08 4.26 23.32
C ASP A 986 9.77 5.71 22.95
N ILE A 987 10.55 6.63 23.55
CA ILE A 987 10.55 8.03 23.16
C ILE A 987 11.35 8.20 21.86
N GLY A 988 10.83 8.93 20.88
CA GLY A 988 11.52 9.27 19.62
C GLY A 988 11.16 8.39 18.42
N ALA A 989 11.80 8.59 17.26
CA ALA A 989 11.39 7.97 15.99
C ALA A 989 11.63 6.46 15.83
N PHE A 990 12.39 5.87 16.76
CA PHE A 990 12.84 4.48 16.71
C PHE A 990 12.32 3.73 17.93
N GLU A 991 11.84 2.51 17.71
CA GLU A 991 11.43 1.55 18.74
C GLU A 991 12.47 0.42 18.88
N SER A 992 13.15 0.35 20.01
CA SER A 992 14.03 -0.73 20.41
C SER A 992 13.29 -2.06 20.47
N ARG A 993 13.86 -3.07 19.85
CA ARG A 993 13.37 -4.45 19.90
C ARG A 993 13.94 -5.22 21.09
N GLY A 994 14.78 -4.56 21.89
CA GLY A 994 15.31 -5.08 23.15
C GLY A 994 16.73 -5.60 23.07
N PHE A 995 17.38 -5.59 24.22
CA PHE A 995 18.75 -6.05 24.43
C PHE A 995 18.78 -7.15 25.49
N THR A 996 19.76 -8.04 25.39
CA THR A 996 20.11 -8.98 26.45
C THR A 996 21.45 -8.60 27.04
N ILE A 997 21.67 -8.94 28.32
CA ILE A 997 22.94 -8.73 29.00
C ILE A 997 23.32 -9.99 29.79
N SER A 998 24.61 -10.33 29.77
CA SER A 998 25.16 -11.47 30.50
C SER A 998 26.49 -11.12 31.18
N ALA A 999 26.79 -11.78 32.30
CA ALA A 999 28.10 -11.71 32.93
C ALA A 999 29.06 -12.65 32.18
N SER A 1000 30.00 -12.08 31.42
CA SER A 1000 30.90 -12.83 30.54
C SER A 1000 32.27 -13.13 31.16
N SER A 1001 32.67 -12.42 32.21
CA SER A 1001 33.89 -12.71 32.99
C SER A 1001 33.85 -12.12 34.40
N GLY A 1002 34.64 -12.67 35.33
CA GLY A 1002 34.73 -12.16 36.71
C GLY A 1002 33.59 -12.61 37.63
N SER A 1003 32.90 -13.71 37.31
CA SER A 1003 31.83 -14.31 38.14
C SER A 1003 31.80 -15.84 37.95
N PRO A 1004 31.72 -16.65 39.01
CA PRO A 1004 31.85 -16.26 40.42
C PRO A 1004 33.32 -16.00 40.82
N GLN A 1005 33.56 -15.15 41.82
CA GLN A 1005 34.90 -15.01 42.43
C GLN A 1005 34.85 -14.60 43.90
N SER A 1006 35.94 -14.80 44.63
CA SER A 1006 36.04 -14.52 46.07
C SER A 1006 37.40 -13.94 46.44
N THR A 1007 37.44 -13.14 47.51
CA THR A 1007 38.66 -12.55 48.07
C THR A 1007 38.45 -12.24 49.56
N PRO A 1008 39.49 -12.20 50.42
CA PRO A 1008 39.34 -11.75 51.80
C PRO A 1008 38.78 -10.32 51.90
N ILE A 1009 38.10 -9.99 52.99
CA ILE A 1009 37.68 -8.60 53.27
C ILE A 1009 38.84 -7.63 53.10
N LEU A 1010 38.52 -6.40 52.66
CA LEU A 1010 39.50 -5.33 52.40
C LEU A 1010 40.55 -5.63 51.32
N SER A 1011 40.38 -6.70 50.52
CA SER A 1011 41.29 -7.10 49.44
C SER A 1011 40.67 -6.92 48.05
N LEU A 1012 41.51 -6.88 47.01
CA LEU A 1012 41.08 -6.80 45.61
C LEU A 1012 40.54 -8.14 45.11
N PHE A 1013 39.54 -8.07 44.23
CA PHE A 1013 39.10 -9.20 43.42
C PHE A 1013 40.06 -9.43 42.24
N GLY A 1014 40.34 -10.70 41.94
CA GLY A 1014 41.41 -11.08 41.01
C GLY A 1014 41.11 -10.82 39.53
N LEU A 1015 39.83 -10.76 39.14
CA LEU A 1015 39.41 -10.47 37.76
C LEU A 1015 38.44 -9.27 37.73
N PRO A 1016 38.55 -8.38 36.72
CA PRO A 1016 37.56 -7.35 36.50
C PRO A 1016 36.21 -7.95 36.11
N LEU A 1017 35.11 -7.27 36.45
CA LEU A 1017 33.76 -7.70 36.10
C LEU A 1017 33.50 -7.30 34.65
N THR A 1018 33.11 -8.26 33.81
CA THR A 1018 32.82 -7.99 32.39
C THR A 1018 31.43 -8.43 32.03
N ALA A 1019 30.65 -7.51 31.46
CA ALA A 1019 29.31 -7.77 30.94
C ALA A 1019 29.31 -7.66 29.41
N THR A 1020 28.56 -8.54 28.76
CA THR A 1020 28.34 -8.51 27.30
C THR A 1020 26.87 -8.25 27.02
N VAL A 1021 26.60 -7.20 26.26
CA VAL A 1021 25.28 -6.82 25.74
C VAL A 1021 25.15 -7.28 24.30
N SER A 1022 24.00 -7.86 23.94
CA SER A 1022 23.69 -8.25 22.57
C SER A 1022 22.25 -7.91 22.20
N SER A 1023 21.97 -7.83 20.90
CA SER A 1023 20.62 -7.69 20.35
C SER A 1023 20.37 -8.82 19.34
N ALA A 1024 19.22 -9.49 19.44
CA ALA A 1024 18.79 -10.51 18.47
C ALA A 1024 18.34 -9.90 17.13
N PHE A 1025 18.14 -8.58 17.08
CA PHE A 1025 17.58 -7.85 15.93
C PHE A 1025 18.60 -6.95 15.25
N ALA A 1026 19.90 -7.24 15.46
CA ALA A 1026 21.02 -6.49 14.90
C ALA A 1026 21.03 -4.99 15.25
N GLU A 1027 20.48 -4.62 16.41
CA GLU A 1027 20.56 -3.24 16.90
C GLU A 1027 21.99 -2.89 17.35
N PRO A 1028 22.41 -1.62 17.20
CA PRO A 1028 23.76 -1.21 17.57
C PRO A 1028 23.97 -1.30 19.07
N VAL A 1029 24.96 -2.10 19.48
CA VAL A 1029 25.36 -2.25 20.88
C VAL A 1029 26.56 -1.40 21.26
N ALA A 1030 27.28 -0.83 20.29
CA ALA A 1030 28.49 -0.05 20.53
C ALA A 1030 28.16 1.36 21.06
N GLY A 1031 28.87 1.80 22.10
CA GLY A 1031 28.65 3.10 22.73
C GLY A 1031 27.46 3.16 23.68
N GLY A 1032 26.74 2.05 23.88
CA GLY A 1032 25.74 1.92 24.95
C GLY A 1032 26.39 1.95 26.34
N VAL A 1033 25.59 2.15 27.37
CA VAL A 1033 26.03 2.27 28.77
C VAL A 1033 25.56 1.08 29.60
N VAL A 1034 26.48 0.49 30.36
CA VAL A 1034 26.21 -0.51 31.39
C VAL A 1034 26.56 0.06 32.76
N THR A 1035 25.60 0.02 33.67
CA THR A 1035 25.75 0.49 35.05
C THR A 1035 25.98 -0.69 35.98
N PHE A 1036 27.15 -0.74 36.60
CA PHE A 1036 27.51 -1.75 37.61
C PHE A 1036 27.28 -1.18 39.00
N THR A 1037 26.45 -1.84 39.82
CA THR A 1037 26.10 -1.39 41.17
C THR A 1037 26.37 -2.49 42.19
N ALA A 1038 27.22 -2.16 43.17
CA ALA A 1038 27.43 -2.97 44.36
C ALA A 1038 26.38 -2.67 45.44
N PRO A 1039 26.07 -3.62 46.35
CA PRO A 1039 25.11 -3.40 47.43
C PRO A 1039 25.54 -2.25 48.35
N ALA A 1040 24.57 -1.44 48.79
CA ALA A 1040 24.83 -0.28 49.66
C ALA A 1040 25.19 -0.69 51.11
N SER A 1041 24.75 -1.86 51.57
CA SER A 1041 24.92 -2.35 52.94
C SER A 1041 25.27 -3.84 52.97
N GLY A 1042 25.82 -4.31 54.09
CA GLY A 1042 26.24 -5.71 54.25
C GLY A 1042 27.54 -6.03 53.51
N ALA A 1043 27.73 -7.30 53.15
CA ALA A 1043 28.85 -7.72 52.31
C ALA A 1043 28.76 -7.01 50.94
N SER A 1044 29.83 -6.32 50.56
CA SER A 1044 29.86 -5.45 49.38
C SER A 1044 31.31 -5.18 48.98
N GLY A 1045 31.52 -4.37 47.95
CA GLY A 1045 32.83 -3.84 47.56
C GLY A 1045 32.73 -2.42 47.04
N ALA A 1046 33.84 -1.86 46.59
CA ALA A 1046 33.87 -0.53 45.98
C ALA A 1046 34.80 -0.49 44.77
N PHE A 1047 34.42 0.33 43.80
CA PHE A 1047 35.26 0.71 42.66
C PHE A 1047 36.23 1.83 43.08
N PRO A 1048 37.22 2.20 42.23
CA PRO A 1048 38.19 3.25 42.55
C PRO A 1048 37.51 4.56 42.97
N GLY A 1049 38.07 5.24 43.97
CA GLY A 1049 37.43 6.41 44.60
C GLY A 1049 36.38 6.06 45.65
N ASN A 1050 36.29 4.79 46.06
CA ASN A 1050 35.35 4.27 47.06
C ASN A 1050 33.86 4.44 46.66
N VAL A 1051 33.57 4.35 45.36
CA VAL A 1051 32.20 4.46 44.82
C VAL A 1051 31.55 3.09 44.66
N LYS A 1052 30.23 3.04 44.82
CA LYS A 1052 29.44 1.80 44.72
C LYS A 1052 28.89 1.53 43.32
N THR A 1053 28.87 2.55 42.47
CA THR A 1053 28.32 2.48 41.13
C THR A 1053 29.30 3.07 40.12
N VAL A 1054 29.44 2.41 38.97
CA VAL A 1054 30.21 2.91 37.82
C VAL A 1054 29.43 2.67 36.52
N ASN A 1055 29.48 3.65 35.61
CA ASN A 1055 28.87 3.57 34.28
C ASN A 1055 29.98 3.36 33.25
N LEU A 1056 29.83 2.37 32.39
CA LEU A 1056 30.85 1.98 31.42
C LEU A 1056 30.24 1.85 30.04
N THR A 1057 30.96 2.32 29.02
CA THR A 1057 30.52 2.23 27.63
C THR A 1057 30.89 0.89 27.02
N THR A 1058 29.98 0.31 26.25
CA THR A 1058 30.22 -0.91 25.48
C THR A 1058 31.09 -0.64 24.24
N ASN A 1059 31.98 -1.57 23.91
CA ASN A 1059 32.76 -1.54 22.67
C ASN A 1059 31.95 -2.11 21.47
N GLY A 1060 32.60 -2.26 20.31
CA GLY A 1060 31.98 -2.81 19.09
C GLY A 1060 31.38 -4.22 19.22
N SER A 1061 31.81 -4.98 20.22
CA SER A 1061 31.29 -6.33 20.54
C SER A 1061 30.28 -6.31 21.68
N GLY A 1062 29.81 -5.13 22.12
CA GLY A 1062 28.85 -5.00 23.21
C GLY A 1062 29.44 -5.23 24.61
N VAL A 1063 30.77 -5.23 24.74
CA VAL A 1063 31.45 -5.58 26.00
C VAL A 1063 31.76 -4.35 26.83
N ALA A 1064 31.41 -4.38 28.12
CA ALA A 1064 31.78 -3.40 29.14
C ALA A 1064 32.55 -4.07 30.30
N THR A 1065 33.74 -3.55 30.63
CA THR A 1065 34.65 -4.14 31.64
C THR A 1065 34.96 -3.13 32.75
N THR A 1066 34.74 -3.53 34.00
CA THR A 1066 34.98 -2.65 35.15
C THR A 1066 36.46 -2.43 35.43
N PRO A 1067 36.82 -1.29 36.06
CA PRO A 1067 38.09 -1.18 36.76
C PRO A 1067 38.15 -2.16 37.95
N ALA A 1068 39.28 -2.16 38.65
CA ALA A 1068 39.49 -2.97 39.85
C ALA A 1068 38.38 -2.77 40.90
N PHE A 1069 37.98 -3.85 41.57
CA PHE A 1069 36.93 -3.85 42.58
C PHE A 1069 37.46 -4.43 43.89
N THR A 1070 37.25 -3.74 45.01
CA THR A 1070 37.80 -4.09 46.33
C THR A 1070 36.70 -4.50 47.29
N ALA A 1071 36.84 -5.64 47.97
CA ALA A 1071 35.95 -6.09 49.04
C ALA A 1071 35.90 -5.09 50.21
N ASN A 1072 34.73 -4.90 50.83
CA ASN A 1072 34.61 -4.15 52.08
C ASN A 1072 34.99 -5.01 53.30
N GLY A 1073 34.86 -4.44 54.50
CA GLY A 1073 35.20 -5.10 55.77
C GLY A 1073 34.17 -6.11 56.29
N ILE A 1074 33.16 -6.48 55.49
CA ILE A 1074 32.05 -7.36 55.90
C ILE A 1074 32.10 -8.65 55.07
N ALA A 1075 32.23 -9.80 55.75
CA ALA A 1075 32.28 -11.10 55.10
C ALA A 1075 30.87 -11.58 54.69
N GLY A 1076 30.79 -12.33 53.60
CA GLY A 1076 29.55 -12.91 53.08
C GLY A 1076 29.41 -12.84 51.55
N PRO A 1077 28.42 -13.57 50.98
CA PRO A 1077 28.12 -13.52 49.56
C PRO A 1077 27.25 -12.31 49.20
N TYR A 1078 27.42 -11.79 47.98
CA TYR A 1078 26.60 -10.72 47.42
C TYR A 1078 26.72 -10.68 45.89
N ASN A 1079 25.85 -9.92 45.23
CA ASN A 1079 25.92 -9.67 43.80
C ASN A 1079 26.30 -8.22 43.51
N VAL A 1080 27.20 -8.01 42.57
CA VAL A 1080 27.26 -6.75 41.81
C VAL A 1080 26.32 -6.90 40.62
N VAL A 1081 25.42 -5.95 40.42
CA VAL A 1081 24.42 -5.99 39.35
C VAL A 1081 24.88 -5.09 38.20
N ALA A 1082 25.01 -5.64 37.00
CA ALA A 1082 25.13 -4.87 35.77
C ALA A 1082 23.75 -4.68 35.13
N SER A 1083 23.40 -3.44 34.81
CA SER A 1083 22.11 -3.06 34.24
C SER A 1083 22.29 -2.16 33.02
N ILE A 1084 21.36 -2.23 32.09
CA ILE A 1084 21.29 -1.42 30.86
C ILE A 1084 20.07 -0.48 30.87
N GLY A 1085 19.58 -0.14 32.05
CA GLY A 1085 18.42 0.73 32.25
C GLY A 1085 17.44 0.16 33.28
N THR A 1086 16.44 0.97 33.63
CA THR A 1086 15.38 0.59 34.57
C THR A 1086 14.36 -0.33 33.91
N GLY A 1087 13.96 -1.41 34.59
CA GLY A 1087 12.97 -2.35 34.05
C GLY A 1087 13.48 -3.24 32.91
N LEU A 1088 14.77 -3.19 32.59
CA LEU A 1088 15.43 -3.98 31.56
C LEU A 1088 16.23 -5.15 32.16
N PRO A 1089 16.62 -6.16 31.36
CA PRO A 1089 17.42 -7.28 31.84
C PRO A 1089 18.71 -6.84 32.55
N THR A 1090 19.09 -7.60 33.58
CA THR A 1090 20.31 -7.37 34.38
C THR A 1090 21.17 -8.62 34.45
N ALA A 1091 22.49 -8.45 34.57
CA ALA A 1091 23.43 -9.53 34.83
C ALA A 1091 24.01 -9.45 36.24
N ASN A 1092 24.03 -10.57 36.96
CA ASN A 1092 24.55 -10.65 38.31
C ASN A 1092 25.96 -11.24 38.33
N PHE A 1093 26.88 -10.56 39.01
CA PHE A 1093 28.22 -11.04 39.32
C PHE A 1093 28.23 -11.56 40.74
N ALA A 1094 28.33 -12.89 40.91
CA ALA A 1094 28.32 -13.54 42.21
C ALA A 1094 29.69 -13.42 42.88
N LEU A 1095 29.77 -12.61 43.93
CA LEU A 1095 31.00 -12.32 44.65
C LEU A 1095 30.90 -12.78 46.10
N THR A 1096 32.03 -13.19 46.69
CA THR A 1096 32.10 -13.53 48.12
C THR A 1096 33.26 -12.81 48.78
N ASN A 1097 32.97 -12.02 49.81
CA ASN A 1097 33.99 -11.55 50.74
C ASN A 1097 34.27 -12.67 51.75
N LEU A 1098 35.44 -13.28 51.67
CA LEU A 1098 35.91 -14.26 52.63
C LEU A 1098 36.33 -13.56 53.93
N LYS A 1099 36.27 -14.27 55.05
CA LYS A 1099 36.76 -13.74 56.33
C LYS A 1099 38.24 -13.36 56.22
N GLY A 1100 38.60 -12.26 56.88
CA GLY A 1100 39.97 -11.78 56.93
C GLY A 1100 40.79 -12.54 57.96
N ASP A 1101 42.06 -12.77 57.67
CA ASP A 1101 42.99 -13.28 58.68
C ASP A 1101 43.39 -12.17 59.64
N GLN A 1102 43.74 -12.57 60.86
CA GLN A 1102 44.16 -11.64 61.91
C GLN A 1102 45.35 -12.19 62.68
N THR A 1103 46.18 -11.27 63.17
CA THR A 1103 47.43 -11.58 63.86
C THR A 1103 47.42 -10.92 65.23
N ILE A 1104 47.76 -11.70 66.26
CA ILE A 1104 47.94 -11.20 67.64
C ILE A 1104 49.35 -10.63 67.77
N PHE A 1105 49.44 -9.39 68.23
CA PHE A 1105 50.68 -8.75 68.66
C PHE A 1105 50.77 -8.82 70.17
N PHE A 1106 51.71 -9.64 70.68
CA PHE A 1106 51.95 -9.79 72.11
C PHE A 1106 53.46 -9.75 72.36
N ASP A 1107 53.94 -8.70 73.02
CA ASP A 1107 55.36 -8.51 73.28
C ASP A 1107 55.89 -9.47 74.36
N PRO A 1108 57.19 -9.83 74.32
CA PRO A 1108 57.81 -10.63 75.37
C PRO A 1108 57.64 -10.02 76.76
N LEU A 1109 57.37 -10.87 77.75
CA LEU A 1109 57.20 -10.46 79.15
C LEU A 1109 58.54 -10.56 79.89
N ALA A 1110 58.84 -9.55 80.70
CA ALA A 1110 60.03 -9.56 81.56
C ALA A 1110 59.85 -10.54 82.73
N ASN A 1111 60.96 -11.16 83.15
CA ASN A 1111 61.01 -11.99 84.37
C ASN A 1111 60.61 -11.18 85.61
N LYS A 1112 60.04 -11.86 86.60
CA LYS A 1112 59.53 -11.28 87.85
C LYS A 1112 60.09 -12.01 89.07
N THR A 1113 59.83 -11.49 90.25
CA THR A 1113 60.09 -12.16 91.54
C THR A 1113 58.76 -12.38 92.26
N PHE A 1114 58.60 -13.53 92.92
CA PHE A 1114 57.38 -13.82 93.68
C PHE A 1114 57.17 -12.77 94.78
N GLY A 1115 56.02 -12.08 94.80
CA GLY A 1115 55.75 -10.95 95.68
C GLY A 1115 55.84 -9.57 95.00
N ASP A 1116 56.31 -9.50 93.75
CA ASP A 1116 56.14 -8.30 92.91
C ASP A 1116 54.65 -7.93 92.78
N ALA A 1117 54.34 -6.64 92.64
CA ALA A 1117 52.98 -6.17 92.42
C ALA A 1117 52.39 -6.69 91.09
N ASP A 1118 51.07 -6.86 91.07
CA ASP A 1118 50.32 -7.22 89.86
C ASP A 1118 50.64 -6.23 88.73
N PHE A 1119 50.79 -6.76 87.51
CA PHE A 1119 51.09 -5.97 86.33
C PHE A 1119 50.17 -6.34 85.17
N ASN A 1120 49.89 -5.38 84.29
CA ASN A 1120 49.00 -5.59 83.16
C ASN A 1120 49.74 -6.10 81.93
N VAL A 1121 49.09 -6.99 81.20
CA VAL A 1121 49.46 -7.37 79.83
C VAL A 1121 48.35 -6.92 78.87
N ASN A 1122 48.73 -6.38 77.71
CA ASN A 1122 47.80 -5.82 76.75
C ASN A 1122 48.12 -6.26 75.31
N PRO A 1123 48.01 -7.57 74.99
CA PRO A 1123 48.10 -7.99 73.61
C PRO A 1123 47.02 -7.34 72.76
N THR A 1124 47.37 -6.95 71.54
CA THR A 1124 46.42 -6.42 70.55
C THR A 1124 46.30 -7.41 69.40
N VAL A 1125 45.27 -7.23 68.56
CA VAL A 1125 45.08 -8.04 67.35
C VAL A 1125 44.79 -7.12 66.18
N SER A 1126 45.25 -7.47 64.98
CA SER A 1126 45.13 -6.62 63.77
C SER A 1126 43.68 -6.25 63.39
N SER A 1127 42.69 -7.02 63.84
CA SER A 1127 41.26 -6.77 63.65
C SER A 1127 40.64 -5.82 64.69
N ASN A 1128 41.40 -5.43 65.72
CA ASN A 1128 40.94 -4.71 66.92
C ASN A 1128 39.88 -5.44 67.77
N LEU A 1129 39.68 -6.75 67.57
CA LEU A 1129 38.80 -7.56 68.42
C LEU A 1129 39.41 -7.80 69.82
N SER A 1130 38.58 -7.99 70.85
CA SER A 1130 39.04 -8.20 72.24
C SER A 1130 39.81 -9.52 72.41
N VAL A 1131 41.07 -9.46 72.86
CA VAL A 1131 41.93 -10.64 73.02
C VAL A 1131 41.66 -11.34 74.35
N ASN A 1132 41.43 -12.66 74.31
CA ASN A 1132 41.27 -13.49 75.50
C ASN A 1132 42.63 -13.90 76.07
N LEU A 1133 42.72 -13.96 77.39
CA LEU A 1133 43.95 -14.30 78.11
C LEU A 1133 43.75 -15.56 78.96
N ALA A 1134 44.73 -16.46 78.90
CA ALA A 1134 44.81 -17.62 79.80
C ALA A 1134 46.21 -17.72 80.39
N ALA A 1135 46.31 -18.03 81.68
CA ALA A 1135 47.57 -18.25 82.38
C ALA A 1135 47.76 -19.73 82.69
N SER A 1136 48.99 -20.22 82.57
CA SER A 1136 49.41 -21.53 83.07
C SER A 1136 50.74 -21.43 83.82
N GLY A 1137 50.92 -22.28 84.85
CA GLY A 1137 52.05 -22.21 85.77
C GLY A 1137 51.71 -21.42 87.04
N ASN A 1138 52.68 -20.70 87.60
CA ASN A 1138 52.58 -20.10 88.93
C ASN A 1138 52.07 -18.64 88.90
N CYS A 1139 51.00 -18.40 88.14
CA CYS A 1139 50.35 -17.11 87.99
C CYS A 1139 48.86 -17.27 87.60
N THR A 1140 48.06 -16.24 87.82
CA THR A 1140 46.72 -16.07 87.24
C THR A 1140 46.67 -14.81 86.40
N VAL A 1141 45.70 -14.71 85.47
CA VAL A 1141 45.48 -13.51 84.66
C VAL A 1141 43.98 -13.24 84.54
N THR A 1142 43.60 -11.97 84.56
CA THR A 1142 42.22 -11.54 84.26
C THR A 1142 42.02 -11.42 82.74
N SER A 1143 40.84 -11.79 82.24
CA SER A 1143 40.50 -11.80 80.80
C SER A 1143 39.16 -11.10 80.57
N PRO A 1144 38.96 -10.38 79.45
CA PRO A 1144 39.89 -10.15 78.32
C PRO A 1144 40.97 -9.09 78.61
N ALA A 1145 41.90 -8.89 77.68
CA ALA A 1145 42.93 -7.84 77.74
C ALA A 1145 42.31 -6.42 77.75
N PRO A 1146 42.94 -5.43 78.42
CA PRO A 1146 44.15 -5.54 79.25
C PRO A 1146 43.89 -6.35 80.52
N GLY A 1147 44.74 -7.35 80.77
CA GLY A 1147 44.59 -8.30 81.87
C GLY A 1147 45.68 -8.11 82.93
N ALA A 1148 45.28 -8.00 84.20
CA ALA A 1148 46.19 -8.01 85.34
C ALA A 1148 46.68 -9.44 85.61
N VAL A 1149 48.01 -9.60 85.70
CA VAL A 1149 48.71 -10.84 86.04
C VAL A 1149 49.06 -10.82 87.53
N HIS A 1150 48.58 -11.81 88.27
CA HIS A 1150 48.89 -12.03 89.67
C HIS A 1150 49.83 -13.24 89.84
N LEU A 1151 50.92 -13.08 90.60
CA LEU A 1151 51.93 -14.12 90.79
C LEU A 1151 51.57 -14.99 91.99
N THR A 1152 51.41 -16.31 91.80
CA THR A 1152 50.94 -17.24 92.85
C THR A 1152 52.04 -18.13 93.44
N GLY A 1153 53.24 -18.15 92.83
CA GLY A 1153 54.43 -18.83 93.36
C GLY A 1153 55.69 -18.59 92.53
N ALA A 1154 56.87 -18.96 93.04
CA ALA A 1154 58.11 -18.96 92.26
C ALA A 1154 58.15 -20.15 91.28
N GLY A 1155 58.64 -19.96 90.05
CA GLY A 1155 58.58 -20.97 88.99
C GLY A 1155 58.52 -20.34 87.59
N SER A 1156 57.75 -20.92 86.68
CA SER A 1156 57.45 -20.33 85.36
C SER A 1156 55.98 -19.92 85.27
N CYS A 1157 55.72 -18.85 84.54
CA CYS A 1157 54.38 -18.41 84.15
C CYS A 1157 54.33 -18.26 82.64
N THR A 1158 53.28 -18.78 82.01
CA THR A 1158 53.00 -18.58 80.59
C THR A 1158 51.63 -17.94 80.44
N ILE A 1159 51.59 -16.79 79.77
CA ILE A 1159 50.34 -16.15 79.37
C ILE A 1159 50.11 -16.44 77.90
N THR A 1160 48.96 -17.02 77.56
CA THR A 1160 48.52 -17.29 76.19
C THR A 1160 47.42 -16.31 75.81
N ALA A 1161 47.67 -15.54 74.76
CA ALA A 1161 46.71 -14.66 74.12
C ALA A 1161 46.03 -15.39 72.97
N SER A 1162 44.69 -15.44 72.95
CA SER A 1162 43.90 -16.06 71.89
C SER A 1162 42.77 -15.14 71.42
N GLN A 1163 42.44 -15.23 70.13
CA GLN A 1163 41.33 -14.50 69.52
C GLN A 1163 40.56 -15.45 68.61
N PRO A 1164 39.35 -15.91 69.00
CA PRO A 1164 38.57 -16.86 68.22
C PRO A 1164 38.01 -16.30 66.90
N GLY A 1165 38.08 -14.98 66.68
CA GLY A 1165 37.47 -14.33 65.52
C GLY A 1165 35.98 -14.11 65.70
N ASP A 1166 35.34 -13.67 64.62
CA ASP A 1166 33.95 -13.24 64.63
C ASP A 1166 33.27 -13.56 63.28
N ALA A 1167 32.20 -12.83 62.95
CA ALA A 1167 31.53 -12.97 61.66
C ALA A 1167 32.43 -12.60 60.45
N ASN A 1168 33.45 -11.75 60.65
CA ASN A 1168 34.26 -11.15 59.58
C ASN A 1168 35.73 -11.59 59.57
N TYR A 1169 36.26 -12.08 60.69
CA TYR A 1169 37.66 -12.50 60.83
C TYR A 1169 37.78 -13.96 61.24
N ASN A 1170 38.74 -14.67 60.63
CA ASN A 1170 39.13 -16.03 61.03
C ASN A 1170 39.82 -16.02 62.40
N PRO A 1171 39.79 -17.10 63.19
CA PRO A 1171 40.56 -17.17 64.44
C PRO A 1171 42.04 -16.80 64.23
N ALA A 1172 42.60 -15.97 65.11
CA ALA A 1172 44.03 -15.67 65.08
C ALA A 1172 44.82 -16.84 65.68
N VAL A 1173 46.03 -17.08 65.17
CA VAL A 1173 46.98 -18.01 65.80
C VAL A 1173 47.29 -17.49 67.20
N SER A 1174 47.07 -18.33 68.22
CA SER A 1174 47.32 -17.96 69.62
C SER A 1174 48.81 -17.73 69.86
N VAL A 1175 49.14 -16.71 70.65
CA VAL A 1175 50.54 -16.34 70.97
C VAL A 1175 50.76 -16.48 72.47
N SER A 1176 51.73 -17.30 72.86
CA SER A 1176 52.12 -17.51 74.26
C SER A 1176 53.41 -16.77 74.59
N ARG A 1177 53.46 -16.13 75.76
CA ARG A 1177 54.66 -15.51 76.32
C ARG A 1177 54.94 -16.07 77.71
N SER A 1178 56.11 -16.67 77.86
CA SER A 1178 56.58 -17.22 79.13
C SER A 1178 57.62 -16.31 79.76
N PHE A 1179 57.58 -16.21 81.09
CA PHE A 1179 58.60 -15.56 81.89
C PHE A 1179 58.85 -16.35 83.17
N SER A 1180 60.03 -16.19 83.75
CA SER A 1180 60.40 -16.82 85.02
C SER A 1180 60.03 -15.94 86.20
N ILE A 1181 59.62 -16.59 87.29
CA ILE A 1181 59.32 -15.97 88.58
C ILE A 1181 60.37 -16.46 89.57
N ALA A 1182 61.34 -15.62 89.91
CA ALA A 1182 62.37 -15.91 90.90
C ALA A 1182 61.76 -16.03 92.32
N LYS A 1183 62.44 -16.76 93.21
CA LYS A 1183 62.07 -16.79 94.63
C LYS A 1183 62.38 -15.43 95.26
N ALA A 1184 61.46 -14.89 96.06
CA ALA A 1184 61.76 -13.73 96.91
C ALA A 1184 62.74 -14.12 98.03
N ASN A 1185 63.59 -13.18 98.42
CA ASN A 1185 64.45 -13.31 99.59
C ASN A 1185 63.57 -13.29 100.86
N GLN A 1186 63.65 -14.33 101.69
CA GLN A 1186 63.06 -14.29 103.02
C GLN A 1186 63.91 -13.39 103.94
N THR A 1187 63.27 -12.44 104.61
CA THR A 1187 63.89 -11.63 105.66
C THR A 1187 63.31 -12.07 107.00
N ILE A 1188 64.15 -12.57 107.90
CA ILE A 1188 63.75 -12.90 109.27
C ILE A 1188 64.09 -11.70 110.15
N ASN A 1189 63.06 -10.95 110.56
CA ASN A 1189 63.21 -9.87 111.54
C ASN A 1189 62.93 -10.43 112.94
N PHE A 1190 63.90 -10.31 113.84
CA PHE A 1190 63.69 -10.51 115.26
C PHE A 1190 63.17 -9.18 115.84
N ASN A 1191 61.91 -9.14 116.28
CA ASN A 1191 61.40 -8.01 117.06
C ASN A 1191 61.94 -8.14 118.49
N ALA A 1192 62.61 -7.09 118.97
CA ALA A 1192 63.09 -6.96 120.34
C ALA A 1192 61.93 -6.70 121.33
#